data_AF-A0A7V5UKF3-F1
#
_entry.id   AF-A0A7V5UKF3-F1
#
_cell.length_a   1.000
_cell.length_b   1.000
_cell.length_c   1.000
_cell.angle_alpha   90.00
_cell.angle_beta   90.00
_cell.angle_gamma   90.00
#
_symmetry.space_group_name_H-M   'P 1'
#
loop_
_entity.id
_entity.type
_entity.pdbx_description
1 polymer ?
#
loop_
_entity_poly.entity_id
_entity_poly.type
_entity_poly.pdbx_seq_one_letter_code
_entity_poly.pdbx_strand_id
1 'polypeptide(L)'
;MIGWRDSDQDGVFDVLDVPLGLEGYGYWDADAGVYRFAGRTWVQTLPNLNSSGSGNDITTNTVTRAEYRVDGGPWTAIGDVGAAEASLDLSIPLAGTEGQLELRTVTIDTNAFGDEVVVTESFPHFLADLSRPATVGLPGINGFVWQDGDADGQWDAGEAGLANWTVQLVDQDGNPLDLQTRVEPDDFPDQQDIGEATPGVHLAAVGTGVQSSAVRVADFGTASSGSKVFIHQRLGSIWSADWNSVNRQLRIDFDSPVTQVSLDAVAPANDTAIGRLDAYDAQGHILARYTTSSLSDGASETMTVQRAAGDIAYVIAGAKRGTTVRLDRLVVGPESTATTDAQGAFSLPYLPAGTYQVAAMSPSDWEWTAPVSGSQNVTVAANDVVRHVDFGGLPSGTLHPWQNPVNPFDVNDDDVVSPLDALVVIQDLSTAGARKLPDPGPDSSPPPYVDVSGDGFATPLDALLVISFLSKGPSGNAEGEKSDGDQGGTGGTGPEGESAMDPARLSASPVITVPSIGMAAGPWVGGRRLVTSRRLQSEPLAVDRPVDRFLAWNPVGLLLEDLAPRPHTSDLPSGDEEPSWLQLLAEDRERYRAEADSLPQESDSVARPSEEENETVRPSNSAKASRSIQPTVSEETDASERTEGSREEEDEAIPEGNSEGSADASAS
;
A
#
# COMPACT_ATOMS: atom_id res chain seq x y z
N MET A 1 -31.38 -6.49 -21.70
CA MET A 1 -31.41 -6.50 -20.23
C MET A 1 -29.96 -6.39 -19.79
N ILE A 2 -29.60 -5.34 -19.05
CA ILE A 2 -28.26 -5.23 -18.45
C ILE A 2 -28.26 -6.24 -17.29
N GLY A 3 -27.35 -7.21 -17.30
CA GLY A 3 -27.18 -8.14 -16.19
C GLY A 3 -26.29 -7.45 -15.16
N TRP A 4 -26.89 -6.95 -14.09
CA TRP A 4 -26.19 -6.30 -12.98
C TRP A 4 -26.42 -7.11 -11.70
N ARG A 5 -25.50 -6.99 -10.76
CA ARG A 5 -25.57 -7.66 -9.45
C ARG A 5 -26.10 -6.65 -8.45
N ASP A 6 -27.26 -6.98 -7.92
CA ASP A 6 -27.98 -6.25 -6.90
C ASP A 6 -27.36 -6.50 -5.52
N SER A 7 -26.54 -5.54 -5.09
CA SER A 7 -25.68 -5.69 -3.92
C SER A 7 -26.44 -5.45 -2.61
N ASP A 8 -27.48 -4.64 -2.63
CA ASP A 8 -28.35 -4.34 -1.50
C ASP A 8 -29.73 -5.04 -1.59
N GLN A 9 -29.98 -5.77 -2.68
CA GLN A 9 -31.16 -6.61 -2.93
C GLN A 9 -32.45 -5.82 -3.15
N ASP A 10 -32.36 -4.61 -3.68
CA ASP A 10 -33.51 -3.73 -3.90
C ASP A 10 -34.17 -3.88 -5.29
N GLY A 11 -33.50 -4.55 -6.22
CA GLY A 11 -33.95 -4.85 -7.57
C GLY A 11 -33.81 -3.69 -8.57
N VAL A 12 -33.09 -2.61 -8.23
CA VAL A 12 -32.79 -1.46 -9.09
C VAL A 12 -31.29 -1.31 -9.32
N PHE A 13 -30.84 -1.24 -10.59
CA PHE A 13 -29.44 -0.92 -10.86
C PHE A 13 -29.20 0.53 -10.47
N ASP A 14 -28.50 0.72 -9.37
CA ASP A 14 -28.25 2.03 -8.85
C ASP A 14 -26.80 2.16 -8.36
N VAL A 15 -26.59 3.19 -7.56
CA VAL A 15 -25.28 3.63 -7.16
C VAL A 15 -24.82 2.94 -5.86
N LEU A 16 -25.70 2.18 -5.18
CA LEU A 16 -25.41 1.27 -4.06
C LEU A 16 -24.63 0.03 -4.50
N ASP A 17 -24.64 -0.26 -5.80
CA ASP A 17 -24.01 -1.46 -6.36
C ASP A 17 -22.51 -1.31 -6.67
N VAL A 18 -21.97 -0.10 -6.73
CA VAL A 18 -20.63 0.13 -7.28
C VAL A 18 -19.66 0.62 -6.20
N PRO A 19 -18.66 -0.19 -5.79
CA PRO A 19 -17.70 0.22 -4.78
C PRO A 19 -16.79 1.34 -5.30
N LEU A 20 -16.28 2.16 -4.37
CA LEU A 20 -15.28 3.17 -4.68
C LEU A 20 -13.89 2.73 -4.20
N GLY A 21 -12.86 3.12 -4.95
CA GLY A 21 -11.47 3.00 -4.56
C GLY A 21 -10.92 4.33 -4.06
N LEU A 22 -9.99 4.24 -3.11
CA LEU A 22 -9.23 5.36 -2.58
C LEU A 22 -7.80 4.87 -2.32
N GLU A 23 -6.82 5.65 -2.74
CA GLU A 23 -5.40 5.45 -2.46
C GLU A 23 -4.77 6.81 -2.19
N GLY A 24 -3.73 6.86 -1.37
CA GLY A 24 -3.03 8.11 -1.11
C GLY A 24 -2.21 8.09 0.16
N TYR A 25 -1.46 9.18 0.34
CA TYR A 25 -0.56 9.44 1.44
C TYR A 25 -0.96 10.75 2.12
N GLY A 26 -0.81 10.83 3.43
CA GLY A 26 -1.02 12.06 4.17
C GLY A 26 -0.05 12.27 5.31
N TYR A 27 0.11 13.53 5.70
CA TYR A 27 1.01 13.95 6.77
C TYR A 27 0.59 15.31 7.34
N TRP A 28 1.05 15.59 8.56
CA TRP A 28 0.88 16.91 9.16
C TRP A 28 1.94 17.90 8.65
N ASP A 29 1.50 19.02 8.07
CA ASP A 29 2.34 20.14 7.64
C ASP A 29 2.35 21.21 8.74
N ALA A 30 3.36 21.17 9.60
CA ALA A 30 3.48 22.04 10.76
C ALA A 30 3.66 23.53 10.40
N ASP A 31 4.32 23.82 9.27
CA ASP A 31 4.54 25.19 8.79
C ASP A 31 3.23 25.82 8.31
N ALA A 32 2.37 25.03 7.66
CA ALA A 32 1.08 25.49 7.16
C ALA A 32 -0.08 25.33 8.18
N GLY A 33 0.11 24.52 9.23
CA GLY A 33 -0.93 24.20 10.22
C GLY A 33 -2.11 23.42 9.62
N VAL A 34 -1.85 22.55 8.65
CA VAL A 34 -2.87 21.73 7.97
C VAL A 34 -2.40 20.30 7.83
N TYR A 35 -3.35 19.36 7.77
CA TYR A 35 -3.07 18.01 7.32
C TYR A 35 -3.14 17.95 5.79
N ARG A 36 -2.08 17.45 5.14
CA ARG A 36 -2.03 17.27 3.69
C ARG A 36 -2.38 15.84 3.35
N PHE A 37 -3.21 15.65 2.33
CA PHE A 37 -3.46 14.35 1.73
C PHE A 37 -3.32 14.45 0.21
N ALA A 38 -2.48 13.61 -0.37
CA ALA A 38 -2.31 13.48 -1.81
C ALA A 38 -2.62 12.03 -2.23
N GLY A 39 -3.48 11.87 -3.21
CA GLY A 39 -3.97 10.54 -3.59
C GLY A 39 -4.81 10.52 -4.85
N ARG A 40 -5.59 9.46 -5.01
CA ARG A 40 -6.57 9.30 -6.08
C ARG A 40 -7.78 8.53 -5.60
N THR A 41 -8.90 8.75 -6.28
CA THR A 41 -10.14 8.01 -6.05
C THR A 41 -10.78 7.63 -7.38
N TRP A 42 -11.47 6.50 -7.41
CA TRP A 42 -12.13 6.02 -8.62
C TRP A 42 -13.34 5.15 -8.30
N VAL A 43 -14.19 4.96 -9.30
CA VAL A 43 -15.33 4.05 -9.28
C VAL A 43 -14.87 2.68 -9.75
N GLN A 44 -15.06 1.63 -8.94
CA GLN A 44 -14.73 0.25 -9.31
C GLN A 44 -15.83 -0.35 -10.19
N THR A 45 -15.64 -0.33 -11.51
CA THR A 45 -16.62 -0.90 -12.45
C THR A 45 -16.90 -2.38 -12.16
N LEU A 46 -18.17 -2.72 -11.93
CA LEU A 46 -18.55 -4.11 -11.75
C LEU A 46 -18.54 -4.90 -13.08
N PRO A 47 -18.14 -6.18 -13.05
CA PRO A 47 -18.21 -7.04 -14.22
C PRO A 47 -19.64 -7.14 -14.76
N ASN A 48 -19.82 -6.83 -16.05
CA ASN A 48 -21.12 -7.03 -16.69
C ASN A 48 -21.43 -8.53 -16.80
N LEU A 49 -22.57 -8.94 -16.23
CA LEU A 49 -23.00 -10.35 -16.12
C LEU A 49 -23.89 -10.81 -17.27
N ASN A 50 -24.23 -9.92 -18.21
CA ASN A 50 -25.07 -10.30 -19.33
C ASN A 50 -24.36 -11.36 -20.19
N SER A 51 -25.03 -12.50 -20.39
CA SER A 51 -24.56 -13.60 -21.23
C SER A 51 -24.53 -13.28 -22.73
N SER A 52 -24.95 -12.07 -23.12
CA SER A 52 -25.01 -11.58 -24.50
C SER A 52 -24.38 -10.18 -24.65
N GLY A 53 -23.82 -9.89 -25.82
CA GLY A 53 -23.10 -8.64 -26.10
C GLY A 53 -21.61 -8.70 -25.75
N SER A 54 -20.94 -7.54 -25.77
CA SER A 54 -19.48 -7.47 -25.63
C SER A 54 -18.94 -7.74 -24.21
N GLY A 55 -19.82 -7.94 -23.23
CA GLY A 55 -19.45 -8.07 -21.81
C GLY A 55 -18.54 -6.93 -21.35
N ASN A 56 -18.83 -5.71 -21.81
CA ASN A 56 -18.15 -4.51 -21.32
C ASN A 56 -18.73 -4.17 -19.95
N ASP A 57 -17.83 -3.94 -19.00
CA ASP A 57 -18.17 -3.46 -17.68
C ASP A 57 -18.65 -2.01 -17.83
N ILE A 58 -19.69 -1.63 -17.10
CA ILE A 58 -20.34 -0.33 -17.22
C ILE A 58 -20.48 0.25 -15.83
N THR A 59 -20.14 1.53 -15.69
CA THR A 59 -20.59 2.34 -14.58
C THR A 59 -21.07 3.69 -15.09
N THR A 60 -22.20 4.16 -14.56
CA THR A 60 -22.65 5.56 -14.69
C THR A 60 -22.35 6.36 -13.43
N ASN A 61 -21.72 5.72 -12.45
CA ASN A 61 -21.43 6.30 -11.16
C ASN A 61 -20.24 7.28 -11.26
N THR A 62 -20.24 8.29 -10.40
CA THR A 62 -19.13 9.21 -10.15
C THR A 62 -18.88 9.29 -8.66
N VAL A 63 -17.63 9.54 -8.28
CA VAL A 63 -17.32 9.96 -6.93
C VAL A 63 -17.86 11.38 -6.76
N THR A 64 -18.76 11.60 -5.80
CA THR A 64 -19.39 12.92 -5.60
C THR A 64 -18.45 13.86 -4.89
N ARG A 65 -17.91 13.46 -3.72
CA ARG A 65 -17.03 14.30 -2.90
C ARG A 65 -16.12 13.50 -1.97
N ALA A 66 -15.10 14.18 -1.44
CA ALA A 66 -14.30 13.72 -0.31
C ALA A 66 -14.86 14.26 1.01
N GLU A 67 -14.82 13.43 2.05
CA GLU A 67 -15.21 13.77 3.41
C GLU A 67 -14.14 13.34 4.39
N TYR A 68 -14.00 14.08 5.50
CA TYR A 68 -13.14 13.71 6.61
C TYR A 68 -13.88 13.82 7.94
N ARG A 69 -13.39 13.11 8.95
CA ARG A 69 -13.77 13.31 10.35
C ARG A 69 -12.56 13.17 11.25
N VAL A 70 -12.65 13.77 12.44
CA VAL A 70 -11.62 13.72 13.47
C VAL A 70 -12.18 13.04 14.69
N ASP A 71 -11.44 12.08 15.25
CA ASP A 71 -11.76 11.35 16.49
C ASP A 71 -13.18 10.76 16.52
N GLY A 72 -13.63 10.19 15.39
CA GLY A 72 -14.97 9.62 15.25
C GLY A 72 -16.12 10.64 15.26
N GLY A 73 -15.81 11.93 15.10
CA GLY A 73 -16.79 13.00 14.96
C GLY A 73 -17.65 12.92 13.70
N PRO A 74 -18.50 13.92 13.43
CA PRO A 74 -19.32 13.95 12.23
C PRO A 74 -18.46 14.12 10.98
N TRP A 75 -18.86 13.46 9.88
CA TRP A 75 -18.25 13.64 8.57
C TRP A 75 -18.44 15.07 8.07
N THR A 76 -17.35 15.65 7.56
CA THR A 76 -17.28 17.00 7.02
C THR A 76 -16.77 16.95 5.59
N ALA A 77 -17.51 17.56 4.66
CA ALA A 77 -17.10 17.65 3.26
C ALA A 77 -15.84 18.53 3.10
N ILE A 78 -14.89 18.10 2.27
CA ILE A 78 -13.64 18.82 2.02
C ILE A 78 -13.39 19.18 0.55
N GLY A 79 -14.09 18.54 -0.38
CA GLY A 79 -14.04 18.93 -1.78
C GLY A 79 -14.94 18.08 -2.66
N ASP A 80 -15.54 18.71 -3.66
CA ASP A 80 -16.31 18.03 -4.69
C ASP A 80 -15.37 17.37 -5.71
N VAL A 81 -15.72 16.17 -6.16
CA VAL A 81 -14.95 15.39 -7.14
C VAL A 81 -15.70 15.35 -8.47
N GLY A 82 -16.96 14.88 -8.47
CA GLY A 82 -17.84 14.88 -9.63
C GLY A 82 -17.37 14.05 -10.83
N ALA A 83 -16.48 13.07 -10.64
CA ALA A 83 -15.85 12.30 -11.71
C ALA A 83 -15.77 10.80 -11.39
N ALA A 84 -15.70 9.96 -12.42
CA ALA A 84 -15.52 8.51 -12.24
C ALA A 84 -14.13 8.14 -11.73
N GLU A 85 -13.12 8.98 -11.98
CA GLU A 85 -11.77 8.90 -11.43
C GLU A 85 -11.21 10.32 -11.29
N ALA A 86 -10.49 10.59 -10.20
CA ALA A 86 -9.85 11.88 -9.96
C ALA A 86 -8.62 11.75 -9.05
N SER A 87 -7.63 12.60 -9.27
CA SER A 87 -6.57 12.87 -8.29
C SER A 87 -7.11 13.74 -7.16
N LEU A 88 -6.65 13.50 -5.94
CA LEU A 88 -6.97 14.24 -4.73
C LEU A 88 -5.72 14.95 -4.23
N ASP A 89 -5.82 16.25 -4.00
CA ASP A 89 -4.83 17.06 -3.29
C ASP A 89 -5.60 17.93 -2.29
N LEU A 90 -5.64 17.45 -1.05
CA LEU A 90 -6.52 17.95 -0.01
C LEU A 90 -5.69 18.58 1.11
N SER A 91 -6.17 19.72 1.60
CA SER A 91 -5.57 20.44 2.71
C SER A 91 -6.61 20.66 3.79
N ILE A 92 -6.45 19.94 4.91
CA ILE A 92 -7.43 19.86 5.98
C ILE A 92 -6.97 20.75 7.13
N PRO A 93 -7.66 21.87 7.42
CA PRO A 93 -7.31 22.70 8.56
C PRO A 93 -7.76 21.99 9.86
N LEU A 94 -6.81 21.59 10.70
CA LEU A 94 -7.07 20.98 12.01
C LEU A 94 -6.50 21.86 13.13
N ALA A 95 -7.12 21.79 14.30
CA ALA A 95 -6.75 22.62 15.44
C ALA A 95 -5.54 22.10 16.25
N GLY A 96 -5.00 20.93 15.92
CA GLY A 96 -3.89 20.29 16.63
C GLY A 96 -3.28 19.11 15.87
N THR A 97 -2.19 18.58 16.43
CA THR A 97 -1.37 17.48 15.90
C THR A 97 -1.65 16.13 16.56
N GLU A 98 -2.65 16.08 17.44
CA GLU A 98 -3.02 14.88 18.19
C GLU A 98 -4.42 14.43 17.77
N GLY A 99 -4.62 13.12 17.70
CA GLY A 99 -5.90 12.51 17.35
C GLY A 99 -5.85 11.69 16.06
N GLN A 100 -7.00 11.15 15.68
CA GLN A 100 -7.17 10.37 14.47
C GLN A 100 -7.98 11.12 13.43
N LEU A 101 -7.45 11.17 12.21
CA LEU A 101 -8.15 11.64 11.03
C LEU A 101 -8.60 10.44 10.21
N GLU A 102 -9.88 10.43 9.85
CA GLU A 102 -10.41 9.51 8.86
C GLU A 102 -10.84 10.27 7.62
N LEU A 103 -10.52 9.73 6.45
CA LEU A 103 -10.93 10.29 5.18
C LEU A 103 -11.50 9.20 4.28
N ARG A 104 -12.61 9.54 3.62
CA ARG A 104 -13.27 8.70 2.63
C ARG A 104 -13.70 9.54 1.43
N THR A 105 -13.96 8.88 0.33
CA THR A 105 -14.75 9.45 -0.76
C THR A 105 -16.11 8.78 -0.82
N VAL A 106 -17.11 9.52 -1.25
CA VAL A 106 -18.50 9.07 -1.28
C VAL A 106 -19.15 9.42 -2.59
N THR A 107 -20.10 8.57 -2.98
CA THR A 107 -21.16 8.97 -3.90
C THR A 107 -22.40 9.30 -3.09
N ILE A 108 -23.02 10.41 -3.43
CA ILE A 108 -24.23 10.90 -2.80
C ILE A 108 -25.33 10.98 -3.86
N ASP A 109 -26.52 10.56 -3.47
CA ASP A 109 -27.76 10.80 -4.22
C ASP A 109 -28.74 11.58 -3.35
N THR A 110 -29.74 12.19 -3.99
CA THR A 110 -30.79 12.94 -3.32
C THR A 110 -32.05 12.09 -3.24
N ASN A 111 -32.55 11.84 -2.03
CA ASN A 111 -33.77 11.08 -1.85
C ASN A 111 -35.01 11.88 -2.33
N ALA A 112 -36.17 11.23 -2.34
CA ALA A 112 -37.44 11.84 -2.75
C ALA A 112 -37.86 13.07 -1.91
N PHE A 113 -37.26 13.26 -0.73
CA PHE A 113 -37.52 14.39 0.17
C PHE A 113 -36.52 15.54 0.00
N GLY A 114 -35.51 15.38 -0.86
CA GLY A 114 -34.48 16.39 -1.09
C GLY A 114 -33.26 16.28 -0.18
N ASP A 115 -33.15 15.23 0.64
CA ASP A 115 -32.00 15.02 1.51
C ASP A 115 -30.88 14.28 0.78
N GLU A 116 -29.64 14.72 1.00
CA GLU A 116 -28.44 14.00 0.56
C GLU A 116 -28.28 12.70 1.36
N VAL A 117 -28.13 11.59 0.64
CA VAL A 117 -27.87 10.27 1.20
C VAL A 117 -26.55 9.77 0.65
N VAL A 118 -25.62 9.39 1.53
CA VAL A 118 -24.41 8.66 1.13
C VAL A 118 -24.85 7.28 0.68
N VAL A 119 -24.51 6.97 -0.57
CA VAL A 119 -24.97 5.75 -1.22
C VAL A 119 -23.87 4.72 -1.22
N THR A 120 -22.70 5.07 -1.75
CA THR A 120 -21.50 4.23 -1.68
C THR A 120 -20.34 5.04 -1.13
N GLU A 121 -19.38 4.35 -0.53
CA GLU A 121 -18.16 4.95 0.00
C GLU A 121 -16.93 4.15 -0.40
N SER A 122 -15.78 4.82 -0.41
CA SER A 122 -14.50 4.16 -0.64
C SER A 122 -14.21 3.16 0.45
N PHE A 123 -13.64 2.01 0.09
CA PHE A 123 -13.04 1.11 1.05
C PHE A 123 -11.66 0.65 0.56
N PRO A 124 -10.64 0.63 1.43
CA PRO A 124 -10.67 1.08 2.83
C PRO A 124 -10.64 2.61 2.98
N HIS A 125 -11.06 3.10 4.15
CA HIS A 125 -10.90 4.51 4.51
C HIS A 125 -9.41 4.80 4.74
N PHE A 126 -9.02 6.03 4.42
CA PHE A 126 -7.76 6.58 4.88
C PHE A 126 -7.86 6.82 6.39
N LEU A 127 -6.93 6.27 7.16
CA LEU A 127 -6.86 6.45 8.61
C LEU A 127 -5.46 6.95 8.94
N ALA A 128 -5.40 8.10 9.60
CA ALA A 128 -4.14 8.72 10.00
C ALA A 128 -4.14 9.04 11.48
N ASP A 129 -3.01 8.78 12.12
CA ASP A 129 -2.66 9.37 13.40
C ASP A 129 -1.93 10.68 13.12
N LEU A 130 -2.45 11.80 13.63
CA LEU A 130 -1.94 13.13 13.29
C LEU A 130 -0.49 13.38 13.72
N SER A 131 0.03 12.55 14.63
CA SER A 131 1.42 12.59 15.08
C SER A 131 2.43 12.12 14.04
N ARG A 132 1.99 11.40 13.00
CA ARG A 132 2.86 10.72 12.04
C ARG A 132 2.29 10.66 10.62
N PRO A 133 3.13 10.37 9.61
CA PRO A 133 2.66 10.06 8.28
C PRO A 133 1.71 8.85 8.23
N ALA A 134 0.82 8.83 7.24
CA ALA A 134 -0.09 7.72 7.01
C ALA A 134 -0.33 7.48 5.51
N THR A 135 -0.71 6.26 5.17
CA THR A 135 -1.10 5.86 3.81
C THR A 135 -2.44 5.14 3.84
N VAL A 136 -3.18 5.15 2.73
CA VAL A 136 -4.36 4.30 2.60
C VAL A 136 -3.88 2.85 2.59
N GLY A 137 -4.10 2.15 3.71
CA GLY A 137 -3.70 0.75 3.82
C GLY A 137 -4.50 -0.12 2.86
N LEU A 138 -3.87 -1.04 2.16
CA LEU A 138 -4.54 -2.05 1.34
C LEU A 138 -4.88 -3.28 2.21
N PRO A 139 -5.92 -4.07 1.90
CA PRO A 139 -6.12 -5.35 2.59
C PRO A 139 -4.83 -6.18 2.55
N GLY A 140 -4.39 -6.73 3.68
CA GLY A 140 -3.04 -7.24 3.87
C GLY A 140 -2.28 -6.49 4.96
N ILE A 141 -0.97 -6.33 4.78
CA ILE A 141 -0.07 -5.70 5.76
C ILE A 141 0.45 -4.37 5.23
N ASN A 142 0.38 -3.33 6.04
CA ASN A 142 0.86 -1.99 5.71
C ASN A 142 1.62 -1.41 6.89
N GLY A 143 2.64 -0.62 6.59
CA GLY A 143 3.41 0.08 7.59
C GLY A 143 4.52 0.90 6.97
N PHE A 144 5.48 1.27 7.79
CA PHE A 144 6.56 2.14 7.39
C PHE A 144 7.91 1.69 7.92
N VAL A 145 8.96 2.15 7.25
CA VAL A 145 10.32 2.15 7.75
C VAL A 145 10.73 3.61 7.93
N TRP A 146 11.22 4.00 9.12
CA TRP A 146 11.65 5.38 9.40
C TRP A 146 12.99 5.42 10.12
N GLN A 147 13.61 6.60 10.07
CA GLN A 147 14.79 6.92 10.82
C GLN A 147 14.39 7.31 12.24
N ASP A 148 14.66 6.43 13.20
CA ASP A 148 14.47 6.67 14.63
C ASP A 148 15.71 7.39 15.17
N GLY A 149 15.64 8.72 15.24
CA GLY A 149 16.78 9.59 15.46
C GLY A 149 17.26 9.60 16.92
N ASP A 150 16.37 9.36 17.87
CA ASP A 150 16.67 9.35 19.31
C ASP A 150 16.59 7.96 19.95
N ALA A 151 16.23 6.93 19.16
CA ALA A 151 16.11 5.53 19.54
C ALA A 151 15.08 5.24 20.63
N ASP A 152 14.03 6.04 20.70
CA ASP A 152 12.93 5.79 21.62
C ASP A 152 11.92 4.74 21.09
N GLY A 153 12.05 4.37 19.81
CA GLY A 153 11.21 3.38 19.14
C GLY A 153 9.81 3.90 18.76
N GLN A 154 9.58 5.20 18.85
CA GLN A 154 8.39 5.89 18.36
C GLN A 154 8.72 6.59 17.04
N TRP A 155 7.68 7.07 16.36
CA TRP A 155 7.87 7.91 15.17
C TRP A 155 7.43 9.32 15.52
N ASP A 156 8.43 10.17 15.76
CA ASP A 156 8.24 11.53 16.22
C ASP A 156 8.25 12.57 15.09
N ALA A 157 7.71 13.75 15.41
CA ALA A 157 7.70 14.88 14.50
C ALA A 157 9.12 15.34 14.15
N GLY A 158 9.52 15.17 12.90
CA GLY A 158 10.86 15.50 12.39
C GLY A 158 11.66 14.29 11.93
N GLU A 159 11.21 13.08 12.25
CA GLU A 159 11.80 11.84 11.78
C GLU A 159 11.30 11.50 10.38
N ALA A 160 12.24 11.13 9.51
CA ALA A 160 11.97 10.88 8.10
C ALA A 160 11.73 9.39 7.82
N GLY A 161 10.79 9.11 6.92
CA GLY A 161 10.65 7.78 6.33
C GLY A 161 11.88 7.39 5.50
N LEU A 162 12.18 6.10 5.48
CA LEU A 162 13.35 5.53 4.82
C LEU A 162 12.97 4.81 3.52
N ALA A 163 13.38 5.38 2.39
CA ALA A 163 13.02 4.90 1.05
C ALA A 163 13.94 3.82 0.49
N ASN A 164 13.40 2.96 -0.39
CA ASN A 164 14.10 1.84 -1.04
C ASN A 164 14.58 0.73 -0.10
N TRP A 165 13.94 0.57 1.05
CA TRP A 165 14.19 -0.53 1.98
C TRP A 165 13.34 -1.73 1.61
N THR A 166 13.91 -2.92 1.73
CA THR A 166 13.17 -4.16 1.42
C THR A 166 12.49 -4.67 2.68
N VAL A 167 11.18 -4.89 2.62
CA VAL A 167 10.40 -5.56 3.64
C VAL A 167 9.88 -6.87 3.07
N GLN A 168 10.01 -7.97 3.81
CA GLN A 168 9.72 -9.31 3.33
C GLN A 168 9.05 -10.17 4.40
N LEU A 169 8.15 -11.06 3.97
CA LEU A 169 7.63 -12.13 4.82
C LEU A 169 8.67 -13.25 4.95
N VAL A 170 8.92 -13.68 6.18
CA VAL A 170 9.87 -14.75 6.49
C VAL A 170 9.19 -15.89 7.27
N ASP A 171 9.79 -17.08 7.22
CA ASP A 171 9.43 -18.21 8.07
C ASP A 171 10.05 -18.08 9.48
N GLN A 172 9.77 -19.06 10.35
CA GLN A 172 10.25 -19.07 11.73
C GLN A 172 11.78 -19.14 11.86
N ASP A 173 12.46 -19.59 10.81
CA ASP A 173 13.93 -19.69 10.73
C ASP A 173 14.54 -18.44 10.07
N GLY A 174 13.72 -17.46 9.68
CA GLY A 174 14.13 -16.22 9.03
C GLY A 174 14.36 -16.34 7.52
N ASN A 175 13.95 -17.45 6.89
CA ASN A 175 14.07 -17.61 5.45
C ASN A 175 12.91 -16.90 4.73
N PRO A 176 13.14 -16.33 3.53
CA PRO A 176 12.09 -15.77 2.68
C PRO A 176 10.92 -16.73 2.46
N LEU A 177 9.70 -16.27 2.72
CA LEU A 177 8.48 -16.98 2.39
C LEU A 177 8.04 -16.59 0.97
N ASP A 178 7.99 -17.54 0.03
CA ASP A 178 7.37 -17.32 -1.28
C ASP A 178 5.91 -17.76 -1.24
N LEU A 179 5.01 -16.82 -1.50
CA LEU A 179 3.57 -17.07 -1.60
C LEU A 179 3.10 -17.23 -3.05
N GLN A 180 4.01 -17.06 -4.01
CA GLN A 180 3.68 -17.14 -5.43
C GLN A 180 4.00 -18.52 -6.00
N THR A 181 3.00 -19.12 -6.62
CA THR A 181 3.20 -20.25 -7.55
C THR A 181 3.30 -19.70 -8.96
N ARG A 182 4.38 -20.04 -9.66
CA ARG A 182 4.64 -19.57 -11.04
C ARG A 182 4.56 -20.74 -12.00
N VAL A 183 3.87 -20.53 -13.11
CA VAL A 183 3.85 -21.46 -14.24
C VAL A 183 4.33 -20.71 -15.47
N GLU A 184 5.61 -20.88 -15.76
CA GLU A 184 6.31 -20.28 -16.89
C GLU A 184 6.43 -21.32 -18.01
N PRO A 185 5.84 -21.08 -19.21
CA PRO A 185 5.93 -22.03 -20.32
C PRO A 185 7.35 -22.43 -20.72
N ASP A 186 8.33 -21.53 -20.60
CA ASP A 186 9.74 -21.81 -20.95
C ASP A 186 10.46 -22.77 -19.99
N ASP A 187 9.92 -22.99 -18.78
CA ASP A 187 10.48 -23.96 -17.83
C ASP A 187 10.18 -25.42 -18.22
N PHE A 188 9.32 -25.62 -19.23
CA PHE A 188 8.89 -26.95 -19.66
C PHE A 188 9.41 -27.32 -21.05
N PRO A 189 9.79 -28.60 -21.27
CA PRO A 189 10.04 -29.17 -22.58
C PRO A 189 8.95 -28.84 -23.62
N ASP A 190 9.38 -28.65 -24.86
CA ASP A 190 8.49 -28.34 -25.98
C ASP A 190 7.38 -29.40 -26.14
N GLN A 191 6.14 -28.93 -26.29
CA GLN A 191 4.92 -29.74 -26.38
C GLN A 191 4.67 -30.69 -25.19
N GLN A 192 5.26 -30.43 -24.03
CA GLN A 192 4.85 -31.12 -22.81
C GLN A 192 3.42 -30.74 -22.42
N ASP A 193 2.62 -31.73 -21.99
CA ASP A 193 1.36 -31.49 -21.30
C ASP A 193 1.62 -31.05 -19.87
N ILE A 194 1.15 -29.85 -19.55
CA ILE A 194 1.39 -29.18 -18.27
C ILE A 194 0.10 -28.96 -17.48
N GLY A 195 -1.01 -29.59 -17.89
CA GLY A 195 -2.30 -29.50 -17.21
C GLY A 195 -2.24 -29.78 -15.71
N GLU A 196 -1.32 -30.67 -15.30
CA GLU A 196 -1.15 -31.16 -13.93
C GLU A 196 0.31 -31.05 -13.46
N ALA A 197 1.14 -30.25 -14.15
CA ALA A 197 2.59 -30.23 -13.89
C ALA A 197 2.97 -29.42 -12.64
N THR A 198 2.11 -28.50 -12.20
CA THR A 198 2.36 -27.62 -11.07
C THR A 198 1.43 -27.98 -9.90
N PRO A 199 1.95 -28.31 -8.72
CA PRO A 199 1.10 -28.60 -7.56
C PRO A 199 0.15 -27.44 -7.24
N GLY A 200 -1.13 -27.76 -6.98
CA GLY A 200 -2.15 -26.78 -6.62
C GLY A 200 -2.73 -25.97 -7.78
N VAL A 201 -2.24 -26.12 -9.01
CA VAL A 201 -2.70 -25.39 -10.20
C VAL A 201 -3.01 -26.38 -11.32
N HIS A 202 -4.25 -26.36 -11.80
CA HIS A 202 -4.72 -27.25 -12.86
C HIS A 202 -5.10 -26.44 -14.10
N LEU A 203 -4.49 -26.74 -15.24
CA LEU A 203 -4.74 -26.03 -16.50
C LEU A 203 -5.60 -26.88 -17.44
N ALA A 204 -6.66 -26.28 -17.97
CA ALA A 204 -7.53 -26.93 -18.94
C ALA A 204 -7.91 -25.99 -20.10
N ALA A 205 -7.76 -26.48 -21.33
CA ALA A 205 -8.35 -25.83 -22.49
C ALA A 205 -9.86 -26.12 -22.55
N VAL A 206 -10.69 -25.08 -22.60
CA VAL A 206 -12.16 -25.19 -22.57
C VAL A 206 -12.81 -24.50 -23.77
N GLY A 207 -14.03 -24.93 -24.09
CA GLY A 207 -14.86 -24.39 -25.17
C GLY A 207 -15.05 -25.35 -26.35
N THR A 208 -16.04 -25.05 -27.20
CA THR A 208 -16.46 -25.94 -28.30
C THR A 208 -15.47 -26.05 -29.46
N GLY A 209 -14.45 -25.19 -29.50
CA GLY A 209 -13.39 -25.17 -30.51
C GLY A 209 -12.15 -25.96 -30.12
N VAL A 210 -12.13 -26.51 -28.89
CA VAL A 210 -11.02 -27.29 -28.33
C VAL A 210 -11.29 -28.78 -28.54
N GLN A 211 -10.26 -29.54 -28.95
CA GLN A 211 -10.37 -30.98 -29.18
C GLN A 211 -10.19 -31.81 -27.91
N SER A 212 -9.33 -31.36 -26.99
CA SER A 212 -9.05 -31.99 -25.70
C SER A 212 -8.71 -30.93 -24.67
N SER A 213 -8.96 -31.20 -23.40
CA SER A 213 -8.62 -30.27 -22.30
C SER A 213 -7.12 -30.08 -22.07
N ALA A 214 -6.25 -30.87 -22.71
CA ALA A 214 -4.80 -30.77 -22.57
C ALA A 214 -4.28 -29.36 -22.90
N VAL A 215 -3.44 -28.83 -22.01
CA VAL A 215 -2.71 -27.58 -22.17
C VAL A 215 -1.22 -27.91 -22.30
N ARG A 216 -0.59 -27.41 -23.34
CA ARG A 216 0.84 -27.63 -23.58
C ARG A 216 1.59 -26.32 -23.71
N VAL A 217 2.91 -26.41 -23.86
CA VAL A 217 3.78 -25.26 -24.14
C VAL A 217 4.45 -25.41 -25.49
N ALA A 218 4.67 -24.31 -26.21
CA ALA A 218 5.49 -24.30 -27.42
C ALA A 218 5.85 -22.87 -27.82
N ASP A 219 6.89 -22.74 -28.65
CA ASP A 219 7.25 -21.47 -29.29
C ASP A 219 6.27 -21.15 -30.44
N PHE A 220 5.67 -19.96 -30.38
CA PHE A 220 4.79 -19.42 -31.42
C PHE A 220 5.21 -18.01 -31.90
N GLY A 221 6.39 -17.53 -31.49
CA GLY A 221 7.04 -16.32 -31.99
C GLY A 221 6.72 -15.00 -31.27
N THR A 222 5.71 -14.96 -30.40
CA THR A 222 5.48 -13.84 -29.46
C THR A 222 5.13 -14.42 -28.10
N ALA A 223 5.85 -13.95 -27.08
CA ALA A 223 5.76 -14.33 -25.69
C ALA A 223 6.15 -13.11 -24.84
N SER A 224 5.68 -13.04 -23.60
CA SER A 224 6.07 -12.00 -22.64
C SER A 224 7.36 -12.36 -21.91
N SER A 225 7.64 -13.65 -21.79
CA SER A 225 8.86 -14.23 -21.24
C SER A 225 9.41 -15.25 -22.22
N GLY A 226 10.74 -15.39 -22.26
CA GLY A 226 11.44 -16.38 -23.09
C GLY A 226 10.92 -16.47 -24.53
N SER A 227 10.35 -17.62 -24.88
CA SER A 227 9.90 -17.95 -26.23
C SER A 227 8.60 -18.75 -26.29
N LYS A 228 8.22 -19.44 -25.21
CA LYS A 228 7.10 -20.37 -25.20
C LYS A 228 5.85 -19.71 -24.62
N VAL A 229 4.70 -20.22 -25.05
CA VAL A 229 3.38 -19.77 -24.55
C VAL A 229 2.47 -20.97 -24.29
N PHE A 230 1.37 -20.76 -23.59
CA PHE A 230 0.32 -21.77 -23.41
C PHE A 230 -0.39 -22.05 -24.74
N ILE A 231 -0.49 -23.33 -25.11
CA ILE A 231 -1.11 -23.81 -26.34
C ILE A 231 -2.18 -24.86 -26.06
N HIS A 232 -3.14 -24.97 -26.99
CA HIS A 232 -4.20 -25.96 -26.96
C HIS A 232 -4.34 -26.66 -28.32
N GLN A 233 -5.04 -27.78 -28.32
CA GLN A 233 -5.36 -28.48 -29.56
C GLN A 233 -6.75 -28.07 -30.06
N ARG A 234 -6.82 -27.50 -31.27
CA ARG A 234 -8.08 -27.19 -31.95
C ARG A 234 -8.62 -28.41 -32.69
N LEU A 235 -9.91 -28.36 -33.06
CA LEU A 235 -10.53 -29.36 -33.93
C LEU A 235 -9.67 -29.63 -35.17
N GLY A 236 -9.48 -30.91 -35.50
CA GLY A 236 -8.58 -31.36 -36.57
C GLY A 236 -7.13 -31.62 -36.12
N SER A 237 -6.87 -31.66 -34.81
CA SER A 237 -5.60 -32.05 -34.19
C SER A 237 -4.42 -31.12 -34.50
N ILE A 238 -4.73 -29.83 -34.69
CA ILE A 238 -3.75 -28.78 -34.90
C ILE A 238 -3.48 -28.10 -33.56
N TRP A 239 -2.21 -27.83 -33.24
CA TRP A 239 -1.83 -27.05 -32.07
C TRP A 239 -1.86 -25.56 -32.38
N SER A 240 -2.33 -24.74 -31.45
CA SER A 240 -2.45 -23.29 -31.59
C SER A 240 -2.24 -22.60 -30.25
N ALA A 241 -1.66 -21.40 -30.30
CA ALA A 241 -1.54 -20.48 -29.17
C ALA A 241 -2.68 -19.44 -29.12
N ASP A 242 -3.63 -19.48 -30.06
CA ASP A 242 -4.62 -18.40 -30.24
C ASP A 242 -5.91 -18.67 -29.45
N TRP A 243 -5.96 -18.08 -28.26
CA TRP A 243 -7.13 -18.08 -27.37
C TRP A 243 -8.12 -16.99 -27.76
N ASN A 244 -9.43 -17.21 -27.59
CA ASN A 244 -10.49 -16.28 -28.02
C ASN A 244 -11.65 -16.19 -27.02
N SER A 245 -12.62 -15.32 -27.28
CA SER A 245 -13.78 -15.09 -26.39
C SER A 245 -14.89 -16.13 -26.48
N VAL A 246 -14.87 -17.00 -27.49
CA VAL A 246 -16.08 -17.71 -27.93
C VAL A 246 -16.01 -19.20 -27.64
N ASN A 247 -14.88 -19.84 -27.95
CA ASN A 247 -14.81 -21.29 -27.95
C ASN A 247 -13.43 -21.90 -27.68
N ARG A 248 -12.41 -21.08 -27.40
CA ARG A 248 -11.06 -21.53 -27.06
C ARG A 248 -10.52 -20.65 -25.93
N GLN A 249 -10.70 -21.08 -24.70
CA GLN A 249 -10.31 -20.34 -23.50
C GLN A 249 -9.45 -21.22 -22.59
N LEU A 250 -8.56 -20.60 -21.83
CA LEU A 250 -7.75 -21.27 -20.82
C LEU A 250 -8.48 -21.17 -19.49
N ARG A 251 -8.83 -22.31 -18.89
CA ARG A 251 -9.34 -22.40 -17.52
C ARG A 251 -8.19 -22.82 -16.61
N ILE A 252 -8.12 -22.20 -15.44
CA ILE A 252 -7.09 -22.44 -14.43
C ILE A 252 -7.82 -22.65 -13.10
N ASP A 253 -7.79 -23.87 -12.58
CA ASP A 253 -8.42 -24.24 -11.30
C ASP A 253 -7.37 -24.36 -10.20
N PHE A 254 -7.75 -24.02 -8.97
CA PHE A 254 -6.88 -24.09 -7.80
C PHE A 254 -7.39 -25.12 -6.79
N ASP A 255 -6.47 -25.89 -6.19
CA ASP A 255 -6.80 -26.87 -5.13
C ASP A 255 -7.42 -26.19 -3.89
N SER A 256 -7.07 -24.92 -3.68
CA SER A 256 -7.63 -24.08 -2.62
C SER A 256 -7.82 -22.66 -3.16
N PRO A 257 -8.89 -21.95 -2.76
CA PRO A 257 -9.12 -20.58 -3.18
C PRO A 257 -7.93 -19.65 -2.91
N VAL A 258 -7.66 -18.75 -3.85
CA VAL A 258 -6.51 -17.83 -3.83
C VAL A 258 -6.95 -16.38 -3.76
N THR A 259 -6.03 -15.49 -3.37
CA THR A 259 -6.27 -14.05 -3.26
C THR A 259 -5.86 -13.26 -4.51
N GLN A 260 -4.94 -13.79 -5.32
CA GLN A 260 -4.44 -13.11 -6.51
C GLN A 260 -4.12 -14.09 -7.63
N VAL A 261 -4.44 -13.70 -8.85
CA VAL A 261 -3.99 -14.38 -10.07
C VAL A 261 -3.56 -13.33 -11.08
N SER A 262 -2.39 -13.52 -11.68
CA SER A 262 -1.83 -12.69 -12.74
C SER A 262 -1.47 -13.56 -13.93
N LEU A 263 -1.77 -13.10 -15.14
CA LEU A 263 -1.48 -13.80 -16.38
C LEU A 263 -1.20 -12.80 -17.50
N ASP A 264 -0.16 -13.03 -18.28
CA ASP A 264 0.17 -12.13 -19.39
C ASP A 264 -0.68 -12.44 -20.62
N ALA A 265 -1.27 -11.39 -21.17
CA ALA A 265 -1.90 -11.38 -22.48
C ALA A 265 -0.90 -10.80 -23.49
N VAL A 266 -0.61 -11.53 -24.55
CA VAL A 266 0.34 -11.15 -25.59
C VAL A 266 -0.37 -11.09 -26.94
N ALA A 267 -0.17 -10.00 -27.68
CA ALA A 267 -0.67 -9.89 -29.05
C ALA A 267 0.06 -10.87 -29.99
N PRO A 268 -0.66 -11.60 -30.85
CA PRO A 268 -0.05 -12.34 -31.94
C PRO A 268 0.72 -11.41 -32.88
N ALA A 269 1.73 -11.95 -33.56
CA ALA A 269 2.54 -11.17 -34.49
C ALA A 269 1.67 -10.57 -35.62
N ASN A 270 1.86 -9.28 -35.90
CA ASN A 270 1.13 -8.49 -36.89
C ASN A 270 -0.39 -8.42 -36.66
N ASP A 271 -0.85 -8.61 -35.43
CA ASP A 271 -2.28 -8.53 -35.07
C ASP A 271 -2.49 -7.64 -33.85
N THR A 272 -3.75 -7.35 -33.56
CA THR A 272 -4.19 -6.65 -32.35
C THR A 272 -4.90 -7.62 -31.41
N ALA A 273 -4.66 -7.48 -30.11
CA ALA A 273 -5.30 -8.32 -29.10
C ALA A 273 -5.93 -7.48 -28.00
N ILE A 274 -7.04 -7.97 -27.46
CA ILE A 274 -7.58 -7.52 -26.19
C ILE A 274 -7.72 -8.77 -25.33
N GLY A 275 -6.90 -8.87 -24.29
CA GLY A 275 -6.94 -9.95 -23.31
C GLY A 275 -8.09 -9.76 -22.32
N ARG A 276 -8.55 -10.88 -21.76
CA ARG A 276 -9.55 -10.90 -20.69
C ARG A 276 -9.26 -12.04 -19.72
N LEU A 277 -9.38 -11.72 -18.42
CA LEU A 277 -9.26 -12.65 -17.31
C LEU A 277 -10.48 -12.48 -16.40
N ASP A 278 -11.29 -13.54 -16.27
CA ASP A 278 -12.46 -13.57 -15.39
C ASP A 278 -12.16 -14.51 -14.21
N ALA A 279 -12.36 -14.05 -12.98
CA ALA A 279 -12.21 -14.84 -11.75
C ALA A 279 -13.56 -15.29 -11.20
N TYR A 280 -13.63 -16.51 -10.68
CA TYR A 280 -14.87 -17.14 -10.23
C TYR A 280 -14.72 -17.76 -8.84
N ASP A 281 -15.84 -17.79 -8.11
CA ASP A 281 -15.97 -18.58 -6.89
C ASP A 281 -16.18 -20.08 -7.21
N ALA A 282 -16.22 -20.91 -6.16
CA ALA A 282 -16.43 -22.36 -6.30
C ALA A 282 -17.84 -22.73 -6.81
N GLN A 283 -18.80 -21.79 -6.77
CA GLN A 283 -20.16 -21.96 -7.26
C GLN A 283 -20.33 -21.52 -8.73
N GLY A 284 -19.28 -20.92 -9.31
CA GLY A 284 -19.25 -20.44 -10.69
C GLY A 284 -19.80 -19.03 -10.88
N HIS A 285 -19.96 -18.25 -9.81
CA HIS A 285 -20.24 -16.82 -9.93
C HIS A 285 -18.96 -16.06 -10.21
N ILE A 286 -19.04 -15.04 -11.08
CA ILE A 286 -17.90 -14.17 -11.34
C ILE A 286 -17.66 -13.23 -10.17
N LEU A 287 -16.41 -13.14 -9.73
CA LEU A 287 -15.93 -12.33 -8.62
C LEU A 287 -15.24 -11.06 -9.10
N ALA A 288 -14.42 -11.18 -10.13
CA ALA A 288 -13.62 -10.09 -10.69
C ALA A 288 -13.37 -10.31 -12.17
N ARG A 289 -13.05 -9.22 -12.88
CA ARG A 289 -12.70 -9.23 -14.30
C ARG A 289 -11.60 -8.22 -14.56
N TYR A 290 -10.66 -8.63 -15.40
CA TYR A 290 -9.69 -7.74 -16.01
C TYR A 290 -9.85 -7.79 -17.53
N THR A 291 -9.80 -6.63 -18.19
CA THR A 291 -9.72 -6.52 -19.65
C THR A 291 -8.55 -5.60 -19.98
N THR A 292 -7.63 -6.07 -20.82
CA THR A 292 -6.48 -5.25 -21.22
C THR A 292 -6.89 -4.04 -22.06
N SER A 293 -5.98 -3.09 -22.19
CA SER A 293 -6.04 -2.15 -23.32
C SER A 293 -5.87 -2.88 -24.65
N SER A 294 -6.10 -2.19 -25.77
CA SER A 294 -5.79 -2.76 -27.08
C SER A 294 -4.27 -2.92 -27.24
N LEU A 295 -3.82 -4.16 -27.38
CA LEU A 295 -2.42 -4.52 -27.57
C LEU A 295 -2.10 -4.54 -29.07
N SER A 296 -0.97 -3.95 -29.45
CA SER A 296 -0.42 -3.99 -30.81
C SER A 296 0.57 -5.15 -30.96
N ASP A 297 1.04 -5.39 -32.19
CA ASP A 297 2.00 -6.45 -32.57
C ASP A 297 3.07 -6.76 -31.50
N GLY A 298 2.99 -7.97 -30.94
CA GLY A 298 3.92 -8.49 -29.93
C GLY A 298 3.87 -7.82 -28.55
N ALA A 299 3.06 -6.77 -28.37
CA ALA A 299 2.89 -6.11 -27.08
C ALA A 299 2.18 -7.05 -26.10
N SER A 300 2.55 -6.92 -24.83
CA SER A 300 1.97 -7.68 -23.73
C SER A 300 1.44 -6.77 -22.63
N GLU A 301 0.48 -7.29 -21.86
CA GLU A 301 -0.03 -6.66 -20.64
C GLU A 301 -0.36 -7.75 -19.62
N THR A 302 0.06 -7.54 -18.36
CA THR A 302 -0.28 -8.43 -17.25
C THR A 302 -1.69 -8.18 -16.78
N MET A 303 -2.56 -9.17 -16.96
CA MET A 303 -3.91 -9.15 -16.41
C MET A 303 -3.86 -9.65 -14.97
N THR A 304 -4.25 -8.80 -14.01
CA THR A 304 -4.25 -9.15 -12.58
C THR A 304 -5.66 -9.03 -12.00
N VAL A 305 -6.07 -10.06 -11.26
CA VAL A 305 -7.30 -10.06 -10.46
C VAL A 305 -6.94 -10.33 -9.00
N GLN A 306 -7.49 -9.51 -8.09
CA GLN A 306 -7.17 -9.52 -6.66
C GLN A 306 -8.44 -9.51 -5.81
N ARG A 307 -8.46 -10.31 -4.75
CA ARG A 307 -9.57 -10.51 -3.82
C ARG A 307 -9.05 -10.74 -2.42
N ALA A 308 -9.24 -9.76 -1.54
CA ALA A 308 -8.84 -9.87 -0.13
C ALA A 308 -9.60 -10.95 0.65
N ALA A 309 -10.76 -11.37 0.13
CA ALA A 309 -11.54 -12.47 0.69
C ALA A 309 -10.89 -13.85 0.46
N GLY A 310 -9.94 -13.96 -0.49
CA GLY A 310 -9.31 -15.23 -0.83
C GLY A 310 -10.31 -16.26 -1.37
N ASP A 311 -11.27 -15.81 -2.20
CA ASP A 311 -12.40 -16.61 -2.68
C ASP A 311 -12.28 -17.04 -4.16
N ILE A 312 -11.16 -16.73 -4.83
CA ILE A 312 -10.94 -17.11 -6.24
C ILE A 312 -10.67 -18.60 -6.33
N ALA A 313 -11.65 -19.38 -6.78
CA ALA A 313 -11.52 -20.83 -6.95
C ALA A 313 -10.95 -21.22 -8.32
N TYR A 314 -11.28 -20.45 -9.36
CA TYR A 314 -10.72 -20.64 -10.69
C TYR A 314 -10.78 -19.34 -11.51
N VAL A 315 -9.97 -19.25 -12.56
CA VAL A 315 -10.03 -18.18 -13.55
C VAL A 315 -10.23 -18.74 -14.95
N ILE A 316 -10.83 -17.92 -15.83
CA ILE A 316 -10.92 -18.19 -17.27
C ILE A 316 -10.29 -17.02 -18.03
N ALA A 317 -9.29 -17.34 -18.84
CA ALA A 317 -8.56 -16.40 -19.67
C ALA A 317 -8.84 -16.63 -21.16
N GLY A 318 -8.85 -15.53 -21.92
CA GLY A 318 -9.02 -15.56 -23.37
C GLY A 318 -8.95 -14.15 -23.96
N ALA A 319 -9.45 -13.99 -25.18
CA ALA A 319 -9.49 -12.68 -25.84
C ALA A 319 -10.89 -12.04 -25.80
N LYS A 320 -11.02 -10.76 -26.17
CA LYS A 320 -12.28 -10.01 -26.23
C LYS A 320 -12.49 -9.42 -27.64
N ARG A 321 -13.73 -9.00 -27.94
CA ARG A 321 -14.12 -8.29 -29.19
C ARG A 321 -13.76 -9.02 -30.49
N GLY A 322 -13.70 -10.36 -30.46
CA GLY A 322 -13.37 -11.17 -31.63
C GLY A 322 -11.89 -11.18 -32.02
N THR A 323 -11.00 -10.63 -31.18
CA THR A 323 -9.55 -10.79 -31.36
C THR A 323 -9.11 -12.19 -30.90
N THR A 324 -7.82 -12.48 -31.06
CA THR A 324 -7.14 -13.60 -30.43
C THR A 324 -5.99 -13.11 -29.56
N VAL A 325 -5.63 -13.88 -28.54
CA VAL A 325 -4.54 -13.54 -27.61
C VAL A 325 -3.70 -14.78 -27.36
N ARG A 326 -2.41 -14.57 -27.09
CA ARG A 326 -1.51 -15.60 -26.55
C ARG A 326 -1.38 -15.38 -25.06
N LEU A 327 -1.35 -16.46 -24.30
CA LEU A 327 -1.31 -16.41 -22.84
C LEU A 327 0.03 -16.95 -22.38
N ASP A 328 0.60 -16.29 -21.39
CA ASP A 328 1.96 -16.55 -20.93
C ASP A 328 2.12 -16.12 -19.45
N ARG A 329 3.21 -16.56 -18.80
CA ARG A 329 3.61 -16.19 -17.43
C ARG A 329 2.47 -16.13 -16.41
N LEU A 330 2.00 -17.31 -15.99
CA LEU A 330 1.00 -17.40 -14.92
C LEU A 330 1.66 -17.25 -13.54
N VAL A 331 1.12 -16.35 -12.73
CA VAL A 331 1.50 -16.16 -11.33
C VAL A 331 0.26 -16.24 -10.44
N VAL A 332 0.30 -17.08 -9.41
CA VAL A 332 -0.81 -17.32 -8.49
C VAL A 332 -0.35 -17.00 -7.08
N GLY A 333 -1.09 -16.17 -6.36
CA GLY A 333 -0.73 -15.68 -5.02
C GLY A 333 -0.14 -14.27 -5.02
N PRO A 334 -0.17 -13.58 -3.87
CA PRO A 334 0.33 -12.22 -3.73
C PRO A 334 1.85 -12.18 -3.59
N GLU A 335 2.44 -11.00 -3.76
CA GLU A 335 3.84 -10.78 -3.43
C GLU A 335 4.07 -10.84 -1.91
N SER A 336 5.21 -11.39 -1.52
CA SER A 336 5.64 -11.48 -0.12
C SER A 336 6.79 -10.53 0.19
N THR A 337 7.11 -9.63 -0.74
CA THR A 337 8.16 -8.62 -0.63
C THR A 337 7.63 -7.27 -1.09
N ALA A 338 8.06 -6.20 -0.43
CA ALA A 338 7.77 -4.84 -0.81
C ALA A 338 9.03 -3.98 -0.66
N THR A 339 9.13 -2.93 -1.46
CA THR A 339 10.14 -1.88 -1.28
C THR A 339 9.47 -0.62 -0.79
N THR A 340 10.05 0.04 0.21
CA THR A 340 9.51 1.29 0.74
C THR A 340 9.59 2.42 -0.29
N ASP A 341 8.56 3.25 -0.33
CA ASP A 341 8.51 4.43 -1.18
C ASP A 341 9.32 5.62 -0.62
N ALA A 342 9.23 6.78 -1.26
CA ALA A 342 9.95 7.99 -0.85
C ALA A 342 9.58 8.49 0.57
N GLN A 343 8.46 8.02 1.12
CA GLN A 343 7.96 8.35 2.46
C GLN A 343 8.22 7.22 3.46
N GLY A 344 8.94 6.17 3.05
CA GLY A 344 9.19 4.99 3.88
C GLY A 344 8.01 4.03 3.96
N ALA A 345 6.90 4.27 3.24
CA ALA A 345 5.72 3.41 3.31
C ALA A 345 5.91 2.14 2.51
N PHE A 346 5.38 1.02 3.01
CA PHE A 346 5.31 -0.23 2.26
C PHE A 346 3.93 -0.89 2.42
N SER A 347 3.58 -1.74 1.46
CA SER A 347 2.37 -2.56 1.50
C SER A 347 2.67 -3.96 0.96
N LEU A 348 2.17 -4.97 1.66
CA LEU A 348 2.09 -6.37 1.24
C LEU A 348 0.61 -6.70 1.10
N PRO A 349 0.00 -6.42 -0.07
CA PRO A 349 -1.45 -6.46 -0.22
C PRO A 349 -1.95 -7.86 -0.53
N TYR A 350 -3.24 -8.08 -0.27
CA TYR A 350 -4.01 -9.28 -0.57
C TYR A 350 -3.39 -10.57 -0.03
N LEU A 351 -2.76 -10.51 1.14
CA LEU A 351 -2.26 -11.69 1.83
C LEU A 351 -3.43 -12.60 2.23
N PRO A 352 -3.31 -13.93 2.06
CA PRO A 352 -4.25 -14.88 2.63
C PRO A 352 -4.38 -14.70 4.15
N ALA A 353 -5.49 -15.18 4.71
CA ALA A 353 -5.65 -15.18 6.15
C ALA A 353 -4.58 -16.09 6.80
N GLY A 354 -3.82 -15.57 7.75
CA GLY A 354 -2.70 -16.27 8.35
C GLY A 354 -1.90 -15.42 9.32
N THR A 355 -0.96 -16.06 10.00
CA THR A 355 0.05 -15.37 10.81
C THR A 355 1.38 -15.43 10.08
N TYR A 356 1.98 -14.26 9.87
CA TYR A 356 3.21 -14.06 9.12
C TYR A 356 4.26 -13.40 10.01
N GLN A 357 5.53 -13.71 9.80
CA GLN A 357 6.62 -12.91 10.35
C GLN A 357 7.06 -11.92 9.27
N VAL A 358 7.01 -10.63 9.57
CA VAL A 358 7.41 -9.55 8.67
C VAL A 358 8.77 -9.07 9.11
N ALA A 359 9.74 -9.04 8.20
CA ALA A 359 11.10 -8.58 8.47
C ALA A 359 11.46 -7.43 7.52
N ALA A 360 12.03 -6.36 8.08
CA ALA A 360 12.69 -5.33 7.30
C ALA A 360 14.18 -5.67 7.15
N MET A 361 14.69 -5.60 5.93
CA MET A 361 16.09 -5.87 5.61
C MET A 361 16.88 -4.57 5.66
N SER A 362 17.84 -4.48 6.59
CA SER A 362 18.72 -3.33 6.72
C SER A 362 19.99 -3.48 5.86
N PRO A 363 20.52 -2.36 5.33
CA PRO A 363 21.93 -2.27 4.97
C PRO A 363 22.82 -2.57 6.19
N SER A 364 24.04 -3.10 5.97
CA SER A 364 24.93 -3.58 7.05
C SER A 364 25.38 -2.52 8.06
N ASP A 365 25.13 -1.25 7.77
CA ASP A 365 25.48 -0.05 8.54
C ASP A 365 24.28 0.55 9.29
N TRP A 366 23.21 -0.22 9.51
CA TRP A 366 22.03 0.20 10.26
C TRP A 366 21.65 -0.79 11.36
N GLU A 367 21.16 -0.26 12.48
CA GLU A 367 20.63 -0.99 13.62
C GLU A 367 19.13 -0.72 13.79
N TRP A 368 18.37 -1.76 14.14
CA TRP A 368 16.94 -1.65 14.40
C TRP A 368 16.68 -1.25 15.85
N THR A 369 15.83 -0.26 16.06
CA THR A 369 15.38 0.19 17.38
C THR A 369 13.98 -0.32 17.69
N ALA A 370 13.12 -0.40 16.68
CA ALA A 370 11.74 -0.83 16.84
C ALA A 370 11.27 -1.63 15.62
N PRO A 371 10.93 -2.93 15.75
CA PRO A 371 11.38 -3.81 16.82
C PRO A 371 12.90 -4.02 16.73
N VAL A 372 13.57 -4.17 17.88
CA VAL A 372 15.03 -4.45 17.96
C VAL A 372 15.49 -5.69 17.17
N SER A 373 14.57 -6.61 16.88
CA SER A 373 14.82 -7.80 16.05
C SER A 373 14.80 -7.54 14.54
N GLY A 374 14.35 -6.36 14.09
CA GLY A 374 14.06 -6.06 12.69
C GLY A 374 12.90 -6.89 12.12
N SER A 375 12.16 -7.61 12.96
CA SER A 375 11.06 -8.48 12.56
C SER A 375 9.97 -8.58 13.61
N GLN A 376 8.73 -8.75 13.18
CA GLN A 376 7.55 -8.84 14.04
C GLN A 376 6.50 -9.82 13.49
N ASN A 377 5.76 -10.47 14.39
CA ASN A 377 4.67 -11.38 14.02
C ASN A 377 3.37 -10.60 13.82
N VAL A 378 2.72 -10.82 12.68
CA VAL A 378 1.52 -10.12 12.26
C VAL A 378 0.46 -11.15 11.88
N THR A 379 -0.76 -10.99 12.40
CA THR A 379 -1.89 -11.85 12.02
C THR A 379 -2.82 -11.07 11.10
N VAL A 380 -3.13 -11.65 9.95
CA VAL A 380 -4.00 -11.09 8.92
C VAL A 380 -5.26 -11.95 8.85
N ALA A 381 -6.43 -11.35 9.02
CA ALA A 381 -7.71 -12.01 8.74
C ALA A 381 -8.16 -11.76 7.28
N ALA A 382 -9.16 -12.50 6.80
CA ALA A 382 -9.71 -12.26 5.46
C ALA A 382 -10.32 -10.85 5.37
N ASN A 383 -10.02 -10.13 4.28
CA ASN A 383 -10.36 -8.70 4.07
C ASN A 383 -9.76 -7.72 5.11
N ASP A 384 -8.86 -8.17 5.96
CA ASP A 384 -8.28 -7.33 7.01
C ASP A 384 -7.26 -6.35 6.42
N VAL A 385 -7.21 -5.15 7.01
CA VAL A 385 -6.25 -4.10 6.64
C VAL A 385 -5.40 -3.83 7.86
N VAL A 386 -4.32 -4.60 8.00
CA VAL A 386 -3.38 -4.44 9.10
C VAL A 386 -2.50 -3.24 8.83
N ARG A 387 -2.44 -2.33 9.81
CA ARG A 387 -1.68 -1.08 9.77
C ARG A 387 -0.66 -1.08 10.90
N HIS A 388 0.27 -0.14 10.85
CA HIS A 388 1.28 0.09 11.88
C HIS A 388 2.22 -1.10 12.08
N VAL A 389 2.52 -1.82 10.99
CA VAL A 389 3.61 -2.81 10.97
C VAL A 389 4.90 -2.06 10.65
N ASP A 390 5.42 -1.44 11.70
CA ASP A 390 6.31 -0.30 11.64
C ASP A 390 7.74 -0.72 12.06
N PHE A 391 8.77 -0.24 11.34
CA PHE A 391 10.19 -0.47 11.58
C PHE A 391 11.02 0.82 11.74
N GLY A 392 11.46 1.13 12.96
CA GLY A 392 12.40 2.22 13.26
C GLY A 392 13.84 1.72 13.28
N GLY A 393 14.73 2.44 12.62
CA GLY A 393 16.16 2.15 12.64
C GLY A 393 17.02 3.39 12.52
N LEU A 394 18.32 3.22 12.77
CA LEU A 394 19.31 4.29 12.70
C LEU A 394 20.67 3.77 12.22
N PRO A 395 21.55 4.64 11.68
CA PRO A 395 22.87 4.20 11.25
C PRO A 395 23.69 3.68 12.44
N SER A 396 24.35 2.54 12.29
CA SER A 396 25.20 1.93 13.32
C SER A 396 26.22 2.92 13.87
N GLY A 397 26.31 3.00 15.20
CA GLY A 397 27.20 3.94 15.88
C GLY A 397 26.71 5.39 15.96
N THR A 398 25.46 5.67 15.55
CA THR A 398 24.81 6.99 15.76
C THR A 398 24.25 7.12 17.18
N LEU A 399 23.95 6.00 17.83
CA LEU A 399 23.59 6.02 19.25
C LEU A 399 24.83 6.14 20.12
N HIS A 400 24.87 7.23 20.87
CA HIS A 400 25.74 7.38 22.04
C HIS A 400 24.83 7.43 23.28
N PRO A 401 24.13 6.33 23.62
CA PRO A 401 23.16 6.38 24.71
C PRO A 401 23.84 6.67 26.05
N TRP A 402 25.13 6.40 26.15
CA TRP A 402 25.97 6.70 27.30
C TRP A 402 26.65 8.07 27.21
N GLN A 403 26.29 8.92 26.25
CA GLN A 403 26.73 10.30 26.13
C GLN A 403 25.55 11.21 26.42
N ASN A 404 25.77 12.28 27.19
CA ASN A 404 24.72 13.23 27.49
C ASN A 404 24.32 13.96 26.18
N PRO A 405 23.04 13.94 25.78
CA PRO A 405 22.59 14.51 24.51
C PRO A 405 22.64 16.05 24.50
N VAL A 406 22.57 16.70 25.66
CA VAL A 406 22.60 18.16 25.80
C VAL A 406 24.03 18.68 25.87
N ASN A 407 24.85 18.04 26.70
CA ASN A 407 26.24 18.43 26.90
C ASN A 407 27.11 17.22 27.24
N PRO A 408 27.94 16.71 26.31
CA PRO A 408 28.73 15.50 26.52
C PRO A 408 29.65 15.50 27.74
N PHE A 409 30.01 16.68 28.28
CA PHE A 409 30.90 16.80 29.44
C PHE A 409 30.17 16.78 30.79
N ASP A 410 28.84 16.87 30.78
CA ASP A 410 27.97 16.74 31.95
C ASP A 410 27.52 15.27 32.07
N VAL A 411 28.29 14.49 32.82
CA VAL A 411 28.17 13.03 32.91
C VAL A 411 27.06 12.64 33.87
N ASN A 412 26.83 13.43 34.91
CA ASN A 412 25.81 13.15 35.93
C ASN A 412 24.47 13.86 35.67
N ASP A 413 24.36 14.64 34.60
CA ASP A 413 23.15 15.33 34.14
C ASP A 413 22.61 16.32 35.17
N ASP A 414 23.51 17.13 35.76
CA ASP A 414 23.17 18.13 36.78
C ASP A 414 23.19 19.58 36.26
N ASP A 415 23.25 19.76 34.94
CA ASP A 415 23.39 21.00 34.18
C ASP A 415 24.73 21.74 34.42
N VAL A 416 25.69 21.14 35.13
CA VAL A 416 26.95 21.79 35.52
C VAL A 416 28.17 20.89 35.31
N VAL A 417 28.95 21.18 34.26
CA VAL A 417 30.25 20.52 34.08
C VAL A 417 31.23 20.88 35.20
N SER A 418 31.53 19.90 36.04
CA SER A 418 32.33 20.03 37.25
C SER A 418 33.32 18.86 37.39
N PRO A 419 34.28 18.93 38.33
CA PRO A 419 35.16 17.80 38.62
C PRO A 419 34.42 16.52 39.04
N LEU A 420 33.13 16.61 39.42
CA LEU A 420 32.30 15.47 39.75
C LEU A 420 32.04 14.59 38.51
N ASP A 421 31.86 15.17 37.34
CA ASP A 421 31.64 14.45 36.08
C ASP A 421 32.82 13.53 35.74
N ALA A 422 34.04 14.05 35.86
CA ALA A 422 35.25 13.26 35.67
C ALA A 422 35.36 12.14 36.71
N LEU A 423 34.92 12.40 37.95
CA LEU A 423 34.97 11.42 39.03
C LEU A 423 33.97 10.28 38.79
N VAL A 424 32.80 10.56 38.24
CA VAL A 424 31.80 9.53 37.89
C VAL A 424 32.36 8.56 36.86
N VAL A 425 33.01 9.05 35.81
CA VAL A 425 33.68 8.19 34.81
C VAL A 425 34.82 7.38 35.45
N ILE A 426 35.67 8.01 36.26
CA ILE A 426 36.78 7.31 36.95
C ILE A 426 36.25 6.24 37.91
N GLN A 427 35.15 6.51 38.61
CA GLN A 427 34.54 5.58 39.54
C GLN A 427 33.97 4.36 38.80
N ASP A 428 33.28 4.57 37.68
CA ASP A 428 32.81 3.49 36.81
C ASP A 428 33.97 2.62 36.30
N LEU A 429 35.00 3.26 35.73
CA LEU A 429 36.22 2.58 35.27
C LEU A 429 36.94 1.82 36.38
N SER A 430 36.94 2.33 37.62
CA SER A 430 37.56 1.66 38.75
C SER A 430 36.79 0.41 39.20
N THR A 431 35.48 0.38 38.92
CA THR A 431 34.57 -0.70 39.36
C THR A 431 34.49 -1.80 38.30
N ALA A 432 34.32 -1.41 37.04
CA ALA A 432 34.04 -2.33 35.93
C ALA A 432 35.16 -2.39 34.87
N GLY A 433 36.17 -1.54 34.97
CA GLY A 433 37.26 -1.47 33.99
C GLY A 433 36.84 -0.81 32.66
N ALA A 434 37.82 -0.65 31.78
CA ALA A 434 37.56 -0.20 30.41
C ALA A 434 36.83 -1.30 29.64
N ARG A 435 35.69 -0.96 29.02
CA ARG A 435 34.78 -1.93 28.39
C ARG A 435 33.93 -1.29 27.31
N LYS A 436 33.44 -2.11 26.38
CA LYS A 436 32.30 -1.72 25.52
C LYS A 436 31.09 -1.55 26.42
N LEU A 437 30.36 -0.45 26.25
CA LEU A 437 29.16 -0.20 27.02
C LEU A 437 27.99 -1.03 26.47
N PRO A 438 27.15 -1.62 27.34
CA PRO A 438 25.99 -2.39 26.91
C PRO A 438 24.89 -1.46 26.40
N ASP A 439 23.98 -1.96 25.57
CA ASP A 439 22.80 -1.18 25.19
C ASP A 439 21.93 -0.89 26.44
N PRO A 440 21.29 0.29 26.53
CA PRO A 440 20.46 0.63 27.69
C PRO A 440 19.35 -0.39 27.92
N GLY A 441 19.17 -0.79 29.18
CA GLY A 441 18.12 -1.72 29.57
C GLY A 441 17.64 -1.45 31.00
N PRO A 442 16.67 -2.22 31.50
CA PRO A 442 16.04 -2.00 32.82
C PRO A 442 17.04 -1.97 33.99
N ASP A 443 18.17 -2.69 33.84
CA ASP A 443 19.20 -2.85 34.86
C ASP A 443 20.44 -1.99 34.62
N SER A 444 20.56 -1.32 33.47
CA SER A 444 21.67 -0.44 33.13
C SER A 444 21.23 0.59 32.10
N SER A 445 20.88 1.79 32.56
CA SER A 445 20.45 2.90 31.73
C SER A 445 21.11 4.19 32.25
N PRO A 446 21.51 5.12 31.37
CA PRO A 446 21.94 6.46 31.78
C PRO A 446 20.80 7.22 32.50
N PRO A 447 21.13 8.25 33.30
CA PRO A 447 22.47 8.63 33.75
C PRO A 447 23.04 7.62 34.79
N PRO A 448 24.37 7.46 34.87
CA PRO A 448 25.40 8.38 34.34
C PRO A 448 25.83 8.13 32.88
N TYR A 449 26.13 9.23 32.17
CA TYR A 449 26.60 9.27 30.79
C TYR A 449 28.13 9.13 30.69
N VAL A 450 28.63 7.91 30.93
CA VAL A 450 30.07 7.65 31.06
C VAL A 450 30.89 7.70 29.76
N ASP A 451 30.24 7.71 28.60
CA ASP A 451 30.87 7.79 27.27
C ASP A 451 30.87 9.24 26.78
N VAL A 452 31.86 10.00 27.22
CA VAL A 452 32.01 11.41 26.85
C VAL A 452 32.49 11.55 25.40
N SER A 453 33.24 10.56 24.89
CA SER A 453 33.78 10.58 23.54
C SER A 453 32.76 10.21 22.46
N GLY A 454 31.71 9.49 22.81
CA GLY A 454 30.71 8.96 21.89
C GLY A 454 31.29 7.81 21.04
N ASP A 455 32.23 7.02 21.56
CA ASP A 455 32.82 5.91 20.79
C ASP A 455 32.21 4.54 21.14
N GLY A 456 31.26 4.50 22.08
CA GLY A 456 30.59 3.31 22.58
C GLY A 456 31.39 2.54 23.63
N PHE A 457 32.50 3.10 24.12
CA PHE A 457 33.33 2.48 25.15
C PHE A 457 33.48 3.41 26.36
N ALA A 458 33.42 2.84 27.56
CA ALA A 458 33.91 3.52 28.75
C ALA A 458 35.42 3.28 28.83
N THR A 459 36.22 4.32 28.59
CA THR A 459 37.68 4.25 28.62
C THR A 459 38.28 5.40 29.44
N PRO A 460 39.58 5.34 29.79
CA PRO A 460 40.26 6.48 30.38
C PRO A 460 40.27 7.75 29.51
N LEU A 461 39.95 7.64 28.21
CA LEU A 461 39.81 8.79 27.32
C LEU A 461 38.64 9.67 27.74
N ASP A 462 37.51 9.07 28.13
CA ASP A 462 36.28 9.77 28.50
C ASP A 462 36.49 10.65 29.73
N ALA A 463 37.15 10.11 30.76
CA ALA A 463 37.55 10.89 31.94
C ALA A 463 38.54 12.01 31.58
N LEU A 464 39.46 11.74 30.65
CA LEU A 464 40.45 12.72 30.21
C LEU A 464 39.80 13.87 29.43
N LEU A 465 38.76 13.61 28.65
CA LEU A 465 38.02 14.64 27.91
C LEU A 465 37.37 15.65 28.87
N VAL A 466 36.73 15.18 29.95
CA VAL A 466 36.16 16.05 30.99
C VAL A 466 37.24 16.85 31.72
N ILE A 467 38.34 16.20 32.14
CA ILE A 467 39.46 16.87 32.82
C ILE A 467 40.09 17.93 31.90
N SER A 468 40.27 17.61 30.62
CA SER A 468 40.80 18.53 29.61
C SER A 468 39.90 19.75 29.45
N PHE A 469 38.58 19.54 29.40
CA PHE A 469 37.60 20.62 29.35
C PHE A 469 37.66 21.53 30.60
N LEU A 470 37.67 20.95 31.80
CA LEU A 470 37.79 21.69 33.06
C LEU A 470 39.13 22.44 33.18
N SER A 471 40.22 21.86 32.69
CA SER A 471 41.54 22.51 32.68
C SER A 471 41.61 23.71 31.73
N LYS A 472 40.62 23.85 30.84
CA LYS A 472 40.56 24.89 29.81
C LYS A 472 39.68 26.10 30.17
N GLY A 473 39.13 26.25 31.39
CA GLY A 473 38.43 27.51 31.77
C GLY A 473 38.47 27.92 33.25
N PRO A 474 38.47 29.22 33.62
CA PRO A 474 38.70 30.45 32.84
C PRO A 474 40.04 31.14 33.18
N SER A 475 40.87 31.43 32.17
CA SER A 475 41.88 32.48 32.25
C SER A 475 41.25 33.82 31.84
N GLY A 476 40.65 34.51 32.81
CA GLY A 476 40.13 35.87 32.64
C GLY A 476 39.41 36.36 33.89
N ASN A 477 40.13 37.09 34.74
CA ASN A 477 39.73 37.77 35.99
C ASN A 477 39.80 36.94 37.28
N ALA A 478 41.03 36.76 37.78
CA ALA A 478 41.27 36.72 39.22
C ALA A 478 41.63 38.13 39.69
N GLU A 479 40.77 38.71 40.52
CA GLU A 479 41.10 39.87 41.34
C GLU A 479 42.26 39.52 42.30
N GLY A 480 43.24 40.42 42.37
CA GLY A 480 44.29 40.42 43.37
C GLY A 480 44.24 41.73 44.15
N GLU A 481 44.15 41.59 45.47
CA GLU A 481 43.94 42.64 46.46
C GLU A 481 44.92 43.82 46.45
N LYS A 482 44.40 44.94 47.00
CA LYS A 482 45.09 46.13 47.52
C LYS A 482 46.56 45.95 47.92
N SER A 483 47.40 46.84 47.40
CA SER A 483 48.41 47.53 48.21
C SER A 483 48.63 48.96 47.71
N ASP A 484 48.46 49.92 48.62
CA ASP A 484 48.85 51.32 48.51
C ASP A 484 50.27 51.50 47.94
N GLY A 485 50.48 52.54 47.11
CA GLY A 485 51.82 53.03 46.82
C GLY A 485 52.02 53.80 45.51
N ASP A 486 51.53 55.05 45.48
CA ASP A 486 52.28 56.25 45.07
C ASP A 486 52.98 56.37 43.68
N GLN A 487 52.59 57.46 42.99
CA GLN A 487 53.30 58.31 41.98
C GLN A 487 53.27 58.05 40.46
N GLY A 488 52.85 59.13 39.77
CA GLY A 488 53.35 59.60 38.46
C GLY A 488 52.39 59.30 37.31
N GLY A 489 51.55 60.24 36.84
CA GLY A 489 51.92 61.31 35.89
C GLY A 489 52.10 60.70 34.48
N THR A 490 51.43 61.08 33.39
CA THR A 490 50.92 62.37 32.91
C THR A 490 50.23 62.18 31.55
N GLY A 491 49.25 63.04 31.22
CA GLY A 491 48.85 63.45 29.85
C GLY A 491 47.83 62.52 29.16
N GLY A 492 46.56 62.91 28.96
CA GLY A 492 46.09 64.02 28.12
C GLY A 492 45.76 63.42 26.74
N THR A 493 44.57 63.51 26.13
CA THR A 493 43.57 64.59 26.07
C THR A 493 42.25 64.04 25.48
N GLY A 494 41.09 64.46 26.01
CA GLY A 494 39.81 64.48 25.29
C GLY A 494 39.78 65.59 24.21
N PRO A 495 38.64 65.94 23.58
CA PRO A 495 37.33 66.16 24.22
C PRO A 495 36.12 65.53 23.47
N GLU A 496 35.05 65.14 24.18
CA GLU A 496 33.72 65.82 24.30
C GLU A 496 32.83 65.70 23.06
N GLY A 497 31.51 65.51 23.12
CA GLY A 497 30.47 65.50 24.16
C GLY A 497 29.17 64.98 23.50
N GLU A 498 28.01 64.79 24.14
CA GLU A 498 27.40 65.31 25.36
C GLU A 498 26.33 64.29 25.85
N SER A 499 26.31 63.94 27.16
CA SER A 499 25.35 64.36 28.23
C SER A 499 23.93 63.76 28.14
N ALA A 500 23.23 63.35 29.20
CA ALA A 500 23.41 63.15 30.66
C ALA A 500 22.10 62.43 31.13
N MET A 501 21.90 61.71 32.24
CA MET A 501 22.22 61.95 33.65
C MET A 501 21.75 60.71 34.48
N ASP A 502 22.58 60.25 35.42
CA ASP A 502 22.34 59.25 36.51
C ASP A 502 21.67 59.98 37.73
N PRO A 503 21.05 59.37 38.79
CA PRO A 503 21.61 58.29 39.62
C PRO A 503 20.66 57.22 40.25
N ALA A 504 21.23 56.02 40.39
CA ALA A 504 21.15 55.10 41.54
C ALA A 504 19.79 54.46 41.95
N ARG A 505 19.78 53.11 41.98
CA ARG A 505 19.63 52.24 43.18
C ARG A 505 18.96 50.90 42.87
N LEU A 506 19.63 49.84 43.34
CA LEU A 506 19.08 48.63 43.98
C LEU A 506 18.24 47.65 43.13
N SER A 507 18.81 46.45 43.01
CA SER A 507 18.09 45.21 42.70
C SER A 507 16.95 44.97 43.69
N ALA A 508 15.77 44.63 43.18
CA ALA A 508 14.81 43.76 43.86
C ALA A 508 13.80 43.21 42.85
N SER A 509 13.68 41.89 42.77
CA SER A 509 12.43 41.19 42.44
C SER A 509 12.42 39.84 43.21
N PRO A 510 11.23 39.33 43.55
CA PRO A 510 10.92 38.97 44.94
C PRO A 510 11.12 37.50 45.29
N VAL A 511 11.43 37.29 46.57
CA VAL A 511 11.39 36.01 47.28
C VAL A 511 9.92 35.62 47.52
N ILE A 512 9.52 34.43 47.07
CA ILE A 512 8.36 33.71 47.60
C ILE A 512 8.86 32.53 48.42
N THR A 513 8.45 32.52 49.68
CA THR A 513 8.79 31.55 50.73
C THR A 513 7.83 30.37 50.69
N VAL A 514 8.35 29.14 50.78
CA VAL A 514 7.56 27.94 51.13
C VAL A 514 7.97 27.51 52.54
N PRO A 515 7.04 27.32 53.50
CA PRO A 515 7.41 26.99 54.87
C PRO A 515 7.71 25.51 55.05
N SER A 516 8.77 25.21 55.80
CA SER A 516 9.09 23.89 56.35
C SER A 516 8.15 23.53 57.51
N ILE A 517 7.71 22.27 57.58
CA ILE A 517 7.20 21.65 58.81
C ILE A 517 8.04 20.40 59.10
N GLY A 518 8.52 20.32 60.35
CA GLY A 518 9.55 19.40 60.80
C GLY A 518 9.09 18.01 61.22
N MET A 519 10.11 17.17 61.41
CA MET A 519 10.08 15.80 61.93
C MET A 519 9.48 15.69 63.35
N ALA A 520 8.88 14.54 63.63
CA ALA A 520 8.82 13.96 64.97
C ALA A 520 9.08 12.45 64.92
N ALA A 521 10.01 12.00 65.76
CA ALA A 521 10.46 10.62 65.94
C ALA A 521 9.64 9.86 67.00
N GLY A 522 9.62 8.52 66.93
CA GLY A 522 9.30 7.66 68.07
C GLY A 522 8.80 6.24 67.71
N PRO A 523 9.06 5.21 68.55
CA PRO A 523 9.78 4.00 68.10
C PRO A 523 9.03 2.65 68.35
N TRP A 524 9.78 1.53 68.31
CA TRP A 524 9.51 0.14 68.78
C TRP A 524 9.12 -0.89 67.71
N VAL A 525 9.54 -2.17 67.73
CA VAL A 525 10.65 -2.99 68.26
C VAL A 525 10.43 -4.38 67.63
N GLY A 526 11.51 -5.14 67.36
CA GLY A 526 11.50 -6.36 66.56
C GLY A 526 10.93 -7.65 67.18
N GLY A 527 10.92 -8.70 66.35
CA GLY A 527 10.59 -10.07 66.75
C GLY A 527 10.85 -11.09 65.63
N ARG A 528 12.05 -11.70 65.65
CA ARG A 528 12.41 -12.93 64.91
C ARG A 528 11.58 -14.13 65.40
N ARG A 529 11.16 -15.05 64.51
CA ARG A 529 11.70 -16.44 64.42
C ARG A 529 10.88 -17.40 63.51
N LEU A 530 11.65 -18.10 62.67
CA LEU A 530 11.67 -19.54 62.34
C LEU A 530 10.51 -20.24 61.61
N VAL A 531 10.76 -20.51 60.32
CA VAL A 531 10.85 -21.82 59.64
C VAL A 531 10.04 -23.00 60.20
N THR A 532 9.14 -23.54 59.37
CA THR A 532 9.11 -24.98 59.04
C THR A 532 8.56 -25.20 57.63
N SER A 533 9.31 -25.98 56.85
CA SER A 533 8.96 -26.54 55.55
C SER A 533 7.94 -27.67 55.67
N ARG A 534 6.93 -27.73 54.79
CA ARG A 534 6.41 -29.02 54.28
C ARG A 534 5.59 -28.89 52.99
N ARG A 535 6.12 -29.56 51.96
CA ARG A 535 5.48 -30.08 50.75
C ARG A 535 4.14 -30.78 51.03
N LEU A 536 3.14 -30.62 50.16
CA LEU A 536 2.03 -31.54 49.82
C LEU A 536 1.29 -30.91 48.62
N GLN A 537 1.48 -31.38 47.39
CA GLN A 537 0.63 -32.38 46.73
C GLN A 537 -0.86 -32.04 46.83
N SER A 538 -1.39 -31.48 45.76
CA SER A 538 -2.84 -31.42 45.49
C SER A 538 -3.10 -32.15 44.18
N GLU A 539 -3.84 -33.25 44.26
CA GLU A 539 -4.70 -33.89 43.25
C GLU A 539 -5.12 -35.28 43.82
N PRO A 540 -6.20 -35.93 43.35
CA PRO A 540 -7.50 -35.45 42.87
C PRO A 540 -8.64 -36.36 43.40
N LEU A 541 -9.89 -36.17 42.90
CA LEU A 541 -10.99 -37.16 42.67
C LEU A 541 -12.35 -36.41 42.76
N ALA A 542 -13.08 -36.06 41.69
CA ALA A 542 -13.58 -36.79 40.51
C ALA A 542 -14.82 -37.67 40.77
N VAL A 543 -15.73 -37.64 39.77
CA VAL A 543 -16.82 -38.57 39.34
C VAL A 543 -17.96 -37.70 38.78
N ASP A 544 -18.54 -37.83 37.59
CA ASP A 544 -18.41 -38.66 36.36
C ASP A 544 -19.32 -37.95 35.29
N ARG A 545 -18.88 -37.58 34.06
CA ARG A 545 -18.79 -38.34 32.77
C ARG A 545 -20.11 -38.50 31.96
N PRO A 546 -20.09 -38.74 30.61
CA PRO A 546 -19.46 -37.98 29.50
C PRO A 546 -20.31 -37.96 28.17
N VAL A 547 -19.64 -37.59 27.05
CA VAL A 547 -19.77 -37.93 25.59
C VAL A 547 -20.49 -37.03 24.54
N ASP A 548 -19.63 -36.51 23.64
CA ASP A 548 -19.60 -36.60 22.16
C ASP A 548 -20.50 -35.80 21.18
N ARG A 549 -19.78 -35.31 20.15
CA ARG A 549 -20.13 -35.12 18.72
C ARG A 549 -20.94 -33.89 18.29
N PHE A 550 -20.27 -33.00 17.53
CA PHE A 550 -20.89 -32.27 16.43
C PHE A 550 -20.29 -32.75 15.11
N LEU A 551 -21.12 -33.40 14.30
CA LEU A 551 -20.86 -33.82 12.92
C LEU A 551 -21.87 -33.12 12.01
N ALA A 552 -21.34 -32.53 10.94
CA ALA A 552 -21.83 -32.47 9.57
C ALA A 552 -23.34 -32.29 9.31
N TRP A 553 -23.68 -31.27 8.53
CA TRP A 553 -24.88 -31.28 7.70
C TRP A 553 -24.52 -31.06 6.22
N ASN A 554 -24.82 -32.08 5.43
CA ASN A 554 -24.89 -32.04 3.97
C ASN A 554 -26.38 -32.18 3.59
N PRO A 555 -26.83 -31.63 2.44
CA PRO A 555 -28.22 -31.46 2.08
C PRO A 555 -28.79 -32.71 1.38
N VAL A 556 -30.11 -32.76 1.20
CA VAL A 556 -30.86 -33.28 0.03
C VAL A 556 -32.35 -33.11 0.33
N GLY A 557 -33.10 -32.61 -0.65
CA GLY A 557 -34.50 -32.20 -0.51
C GLY A 557 -35.55 -33.29 -0.58
N LEU A 558 -36.81 -32.86 -0.58
CA LEU A 558 -37.92 -33.50 -1.26
C LEU A 558 -39.14 -32.57 -1.32
N LEU A 559 -39.81 -32.66 -2.46
CA LEU A 559 -41.02 -31.97 -2.92
C LEU A 559 -42.31 -32.60 -2.36
N LEU A 560 -43.38 -31.80 -2.47
CA LEU A 560 -44.82 -32.12 -2.66
C LEU A 560 -45.76 -32.25 -1.44
N GLU A 561 -46.80 -31.38 -1.52
CA GLU A 561 -48.23 -31.56 -1.20
C GLU A 561 -48.65 -31.79 0.26
N ASP A 562 -49.42 -30.87 0.87
CA ASP A 562 -50.90 -30.93 0.84
C ASP A 562 -51.61 -29.77 1.58
N LEU A 563 -52.63 -29.24 0.91
CA LEU A 563 -53.94 -28.66 1.34
C LEU A 563 -54.15 -27.78 2.60
N ALA A 564 -54.93 -26.70 2.34
CA ALA A 564 -55.49 -25.58 3.14
C ALA A 564 -56.41 -25.97 4.36
N PRO A 565 -57.12 -25.07 5.11
CA PRO A 565 -57.34 -23.61 4.95
C PRO A 565 -57.38 -22.74 6.25
N ARG A 566 -57.58 -21.43 5.99
CA ARG A 566 -57.79 -20.25 6.86
C ARG A 566 -58.76 -20.41 8.06
N PRO A 567 -58.73 -19.48 9.04
CA PRO A 567 -59.94 -19.01 9.69
C PRO A 567 -60.29 -17.54 9.41
N HIS A 568 -61.58 -17.28 9.57
CA HIS A 568 -62.34 -16.09 9.22
C HIS A 568 -62.19 -14.90 10.19
N THR A 569 -62.53 -13.75 9.62
CA THR A 569 -62.74 -12.38 10.12
C THR A 569 -63.72 -12.22 11.28
N SER A 570 -63.45 -11.27 12.18
CA SER A 570 -64.47 -10.35 12.73
C SER A 570 -63.83 -9.13 13.43
N ASP A 571 -64.49 -7.98 13.24
CA ASP A 571 -64.42 -6.72 14.01
C ASP A 571 -63.57 -5.56 13.46
N LEU A 572 -64.27 -4.70 12.70
CA LEU A 572 -63.99 -3.27 12.53
C LEU A 572 -64.88 -2.46 13.48
N PRO A 573 -64.46 -1.23 13.84
CA PRO A 573 -65.34 -0.10 13.55
C PRO A 573 -64.63 1.05 12.81
N SER A 574 -65.49 1.81 12.13
CA SER A 574 -65.33 2.79 11.07
C SER A 574 -64.85 4.20 11.46
N GLY A 575 -64.16 4.88 10.54
CA GLY A 575 -64.31 6.32 10.29
C GLY A 575 -63.02 7.07 9.96
N ASP A 576 -62.66 7.16 8.67
CA ASP A 576 -62.45 8.42 7.91
C ASP A 576 -61.69 8.14 6.61
N GLU A 577 -62.09 8.85 5.54
CA GLU A 577 -61.81 8.55 4.14
C GLU A 577 -60.34 8.80 3.73
N GLU A 578 -59.67 7.77 3.20
CA GLU A 578 -58.52 7.93 2.30
C GLU A 578 -58.81 7.21 0.97
N PRO A 579 -58.51 7.82 -0.19
CA PRO A 579 -58.72 7.16 -1.48
C PRO A 579 -57.76 5.98 -1.61
N SER A 580 -58.29 4.82 -2.00
CA SER A 580 -57.49 3.61 -2.19
C SER A 580 -56.40 3.84 -3.25
N TRP A 581 -55.21 3.28 -3.05
CA TRP A 581 -54.06 3.29 -3.97
C TRP A 581 -54.40 2.98 -5.44
N LEU A 582 -55.51 2.27 -5.69
CA LEU A 582 -56.00 1.95 -7.03
C LEU A 582 -56.64 3.13 -7.77
N GLN A 583 -57.08 4.19 -7.09
CA GLN A 583 -57.54 5.43 -7.74
C GLN A 583 -56.37 6.35 -8.12
N LEU A 584 -55.32 6.40 -7.31
CA LEU A 584 -54.11 7.19 -7.62
C LEU A 584 -53.39 6.64 -8.86
N LEU A 585 -53.33 5.32 -9.03
CA LEU A 585 -52.78 4.67 -10.23
C LEU A 585 -53.64 4.88 -11.50
N ALA A 586 -54.94 5.14 -11.35
CA ALA A 586 -55.83 5.40 -12.48
C ALA A 586 -55.72 6.85 -12.98
N GLU A 587 -55.54 7.81 -12.07
CA GLU A 587 -55.36 9.23 -12.43
C GLU A 587 -53.97 9.52 -13.03
N ASP A 588 -52.93 8.78 -12.62
CA ASP A 588 -51.56 8.97 -13.13
C ASP A 588 -51.40 8.44 -14.57
N ARG A 589 -52.16 7.39 -14.92
CA ARG A 589 -52.15 6.80 -16.26
C ARG A 589 -52.85 7.67 -17.32
N GLU A 590 -53.78 8.53 -16.93
CA GLU A 590 -54.41 9.49 -17.84
C GLU A 590 -53.54 10.74 -18.08
N ARG A 591 -52.75 11.18 -17.09
CA ARG A 591 -51.79 12.30 -17.26
C ARG A 591 -50.69 11.97 -18.26
N TYR A 592 -50.09 10.79 -18.16
CA TYR A 592 -49.05 10.35 -19.10
C TYR A 592 -49.57 10.14 -20.54
N ARG A 593 -50.88 9.94 -20.72
CA ARG A 593 -51.49 9.83 -22.04
C ARG A 593 -51.77 11.19 -22.69
N ALA A 594 -52.05 12.21 -21.90
CA ALA A 594 -52.28 13.58 -22.39
C ALA A 594 -50.98 14.28 -22.83
N GLU A 595 -49.83 13.91 -22.24
CA GLU A 595 -48.53 14.51 -22.55
C GLU A 595 -47.87 13.90 -23.81
N ALA A 596 -48.27 12.68 -24.20
CA ALA A 596 -47.84 12.05 -25.45
C ALA A 596 -48.52 12.61 -26.71
N ASP A 597 -49.70 13.24 -26.56
CA ASP A 597 -50.48 13.81 -27.67
C ASP A 597 -50.12 15.28 -27.99
N SER A 598 -49.17 15.89 -27.26
CA SER A 598 -48.80 17.32 -27.44
C SER A 598 -47.47 17.59 -28.16
N LEU A 599 -46.84 16.60 -28.80
CA LEU A 599 -45.61 16.82 -29.59
C LEU A 599 -45.92 17.00 -31.10
N PRO A 600 -45.37 18.04 -31.77
CA PRO A 600 -45.71 18.32 -33.17
C PRO A 600 -45.04 17.34 -34.15
N GLN A 601 -45.83 16.87 -35.13
CA GLN A 601 -45.34 16.04 -36.24
C GLN A 601 -44.60 16.91 -37.28
N GLU A 602 -43.32 16.64 -37.51
CA GLU A 602 -42.67 16.95 -38.79
C GLU A 602 -42.62 15.69 -39.66
N SER A 603 -43.15 15.85 -40.88
CA SER A 603 -43.16 14.89 -41.96
C SER A 603 -41.80 14.82 -42.63
N ASP A 604 -41.30 13.63 -42.97
CA ASP A 604 -40.62 13.49 -44.25
C ASP A 604 -40.71 12.10 -44.86
N SER A 605 -41.10 12.13 -46.14
CA SER A 605 -41.34 11.02 -47.04
C SER A 605 -40.08 10.69 -47.82
N VAL A 606 -39.62 9.43 -47.83
CA VAL A 606 -38.75 8.93 -48.91
C VAL A 606 -39.13 7.51 -49.29
N ALA A 607 -39.41 7.37 -50.59
CA ALA A 607 -39.86 6.18 -51.28
C ALA A 607 -38.75 5.11 -51.44
N ARG A 608 -39.16 3.84 -51.42
CA ARG A 608 -38.39 2.70 -51.91
C ARG A 608 -38.33 2.69 -53.45
N PRO A 609 -37.29 2.06 -54.04
CA PRO A 609 -37.58 1.15 -55.13
C PRO A 609 -36.91 -0.22 -55.00
N SER A 610 -37.49 -1.14 -55.76
CA SER A 610 -37.41 -2.59 -55.80
C SER A 610 -36.29 -3.15 -56.70
N GLU A 611 -36.03 -4.44 -56.50
CA GLU A 611 -35.27 -5.38 -57.33
C GLU A 611 -35.70 -5.36 -58.83
N GLU A 612 -34.73 -5.51 -59.75
CA GLU A 612 -34.82 -6.45 -60.88
C GLU A 612 -33.47 -6.62 -61.62
N GLU A 613 -33.39 -7.74 -62.34
CA GLU A 613 -32.29 -8.48 -62.98
C GLU A 613 -31.36 -7.70 -63.95
N ASN A 614 -30.12 -8.16 -64.15
CA ASN A 614 -29.75 -9.02 -65.31
C ASN A 614 -28.23 -9.27 -65.44
N GLU A 615 -27.91 -10.45 -65.98
CA GLU A 615 -26.60 -11.00 -66.36
C GLU A 615 -25.76 -10.09 -67.28
N THR A 616 -24.41 -10.14 -67.20
CA THR A 616 -23.52 -10.78 -68.22
C THR A 616 -22.03 -10.39 -68.10
N VAL A 617 -21.17 -11.41 -68.22
CA VAL A 617 -19.90 -11.46 -69.01
C VAL A 617 -18.63 -10.73 -68.49
N ARG A 618 -17.64 -11.54 -68.07
CA ARG A 618 -16.17 -11.28 -68.07
C ARG A 618 -15.66 -11.07 -69.52
N PRO A 619 -14.53 -10.37 -69.85
CA PRO A 619 -13.20 -10.68 -69.29
C PRO A 619 -12.07 -9.61 -69.32
N SER A 620 -10.95 -9.98 -68.67
CA SER A 620 -9.52 -9.81 -69.05
C SER A 620 -8.81 -8.45 -69.08
N ASN A 621 -7.64 -8.43 -68.41
CA ASN A 621 -6.34 -7.80 -68.75
C ASN A 621 -6.30 -6.24 -68.82
N SER A 622 -5.27 -5.49 -68.43
CA SER A 622 -3.85 -5.74 -68.13
C SER A 622 -3.19 -4.45 -67.61
N ALA A 623 -2.20 -4.60 -66.72
CA ALA A 623 -0.89 -3.93 -66.65
C ALA A 623 -0.71 -2.38 -66.65
N LYS A 624 0.13 -1.97 -65.67
CA LYS A 624 1.23 -0.95 -65.71
C LYS A 624 0.90 0.54 -65.92
N ALA A 625 1.24 1.38 -64.93
CA ALA A 625 2.50 2.16 -64.87
C ALA A 625 2.38 3.45 -64.03
N SER A 626 3.33 3.61 -63.10
CA SER A 626 4.15 4.81 -62.80
C SER A 626 3.51 6.20 -62.64
N ARG A 627 3.82 6.82 -61.48
CA ARG A 627 4.69 8.02 -61.29
C ARG A 627 4.06 9.15 -60.44
N SER A 628 4.77 9.44 -59.34
CA SER A 628 5.06 10.70 -58.61
C SER A 628 4.14 11.93 -58.74
N ILE A 629 3.94 12.65 -57.62
CA ILE A 629 4.39 14.05 -57.40
C ILE A 629 4.21 14.44 -55.91
N GLN A 630 5.17 15.22 -55.40
CA GLN A 630 5.31 15.75 -54.04
C GLN A 630 4.22 16.77 -53.63
N PRO A 631 4.07 17.08 -52.34
CA PRO A 631 3.45 18.33 -51.89
C PRO A 631 4.48 19.42 -51.54
N THR A 632 4.03 20.65 -51.75
CA THR A 632 4.70 21.93 -51.61
C THR A 632 4.72 22.49 -50.18
N VAL A 633 5.72 23.35 -49.98
CA VAL A 633 6.13 24.11 -48.79
C VAL A 633 5.11 25.19 -48.37
N SER A 634 5.15 25.56 -47.08
CA SER A 634 4.87 26.93 -46.60
C SER A 634 5.84 27.28 -45.48
N GLU A 635 6.70 28.27 -45.74
CA GLU A 635 7.54 29.04 -44.80
C GLU A 635 6.63 29.88 -43.85
N GLU A 636 7.05 30.51 -42.74
CA GLU A 636 8.27 31.28 -42.51
C GLU A 636 8.37 31.76 -41.03
N THR A 637 9.60 32.18 -40.65
CA THR A 637 10.03 33.12 -39.57
C THR A 637 10.26 32.57 -38.15
N ASP A 638 11.35 32.85 -37.41
CA ASP A 638 12.63 33.53 -37.71
C ASP A 638 13.66 33.27 -36.57
N ALA A 639 14.95 33.34 -36.94
CA ALA A 639 16.19 33.66 -36.22
C ALA A 639 16.54 33.15 -34.79
N SER A 640 17.68 32.43 -34.71
CA SER A 640 18.96 33.01 -34.23
C SER A 640 20.16 32.08 -34.40
N GLU A 641 21.30 32.71 -34.73
CA GLU A 641 22.68 32.24 -34.98
C GLU A 641 23.25 31.30 -33.88
N ARG A 642 24.32 30.49 -34.03
CA ARG A 642 25.64 30.74 -34.67
C ARG A 642 26.57 29.49 -34.57
N THR A 643 27.38 29.29 -35.61
CA THR A 643 28.80 28.80 -35.67
C THR A 643 29.22 27.32 -35.44
N GLU A 644 29.83 26.79 -36.53
CA GLU A 644 31.11 26.00 -36.65
C GLU A 644 31.23 24.63 -35.94
N GLY A 645 31.76 23.55 -36.53
CA GLY A 645 32.39 23.31 -37.82
C GLY A 645 32.98 21.89 -37.90
N SER A 646 33.24 21.44 -39.13
CA SER A 646 34.34 20.54 -39.54
C SER A 646 34.32 19.04 -39.19
N ARG A 647 33.71 18.26 -40.09
CA ARG A 647 34.31 17.19 -40.92
C ARG A 647 35.78 16.79 -40.65
N GLU A 648 36.05 15.48 -40.51
CA GLU A 648 37.01 14.73 -41.35
C GLU A 648 36.82 13.20 -41.22
N GLU A 649 37.02 12.54 -42.35
CA GLU A 649 36.82 11.12 -42.70
C GLU A 649 38.09 10.28 -42.44
N GLU A 650 37.93 8.98 -42.72
CA GLU A 650 38.96 7.98 -43.09
C GLU A 650 39.65 7.19 -41.95
N ASP A 651 40.04 5.93 -42.12
CA ASP A 651 39.63 4.74 -42.88
C ASP A 651 40.65 3.64 -42.46
N GLU A 652 40.27 2.37 -42.51
CA GLU A 652 41.15 1.16 -42.63
C GLU A 652 42.30 0.91 -41.59
N ALA A 653 42.76 -0.29 -41.24
CA ALA A 653 42.51 -1.69 -41.60
C ALA A 653 43.18 -2.60 -40.54
N ILE A 654 42.76 -3.88 -40.52
CA ILE A 654 43.30 -5.03 -39.78
C ILE A 654 44.72 -5.41 -40.30
N PRO A 655 45.55 -6.17 -39.55
CA PRO A 655 45.63 -7.60 -39.88
C PRO A 655 45.83 -8.56 -38.70
N GLU A 656 45.49 -9.83 -38.97
CA GLU A 656 45.64 -11.02 -38.12
C GLU A 656 47.10 -11.47 -37.90
N GLY A 657 47.32 -12.08 -36.73
CA GLY A 657 47.88 -13.44 -36.57
C GLY A 657 49.39 -13.66 -36.65
N ASN A 658 50.01 -14.07 -35.53
CA ASN A 658 50.83 -15.28 -35.53
C ASN A 658 51.08 -15.90 -34.13
N SER A 659 51.23 -17.21 -34.15
CA SER A 659 51.41 -18.20 -33.08
C SER A 659 52.70 -18.13 -32.27
N GLU A 660 52.70 -18.64 -31.03
CA GLU A 660 53.64 -19.67 -30.52
C GLU A 660 53.16 -20.22 -29.17
N GLY A 661 53.33 -21.54 -28.97
CA GLY A 661 52.82 -22.28 -27.80
C GLY A 661 53.91 -22.80 -26.85
N SER A 662 53.46 -23.48 -25.79
CA SER A 662 54.09 -24.57 -25.03
C SER A 662 53.91 -24.39 -23.52
N ALA A 663 53.13 -25.27 -22.87
CA ALA A 663 53.66 -26.26 -21.92
C ALA A 663 52.53 -26.98 -21.18
N ASP A 664 52.87 -28.22 -20.82
CA ASP A 664 52.05 -29.38 -20.52
C ASP A 664 51.96 -29.64 -18.99
N ALA A 665 51.12 -30.62 -18.63
CA ALA A 665 51.11 -31.47 -17.44
C ALA A 665 50.04 -31.25 -16.33
N SER A 666 49.00 -32.12 -16.37
CA SER A 666 48.70 -33.27 -15.46
C SER A 666 48.96 -33.10 -13.95
N ALA A 667 48.21 -33.63 -12.98
CA ALA A 667 47.19 -34.68 -12.81
C ALA A 667 46.58 -34.48 -11.38
N SER A 668 45.53 -35.12 -10.84
CA SER A 668 44.82 -36.40 -11.09
C SER A 668 43.40 -36.29 -10.53
#